data_AF-A0A3D9SMM7-F1
#
_entry.id   AF-A0A3D9SMM7-F1
#
_cell.length_a   1.000
_cell.length_b   1.000
_cell.length_c   1.000
_cell.angle_alpha   90.00
_cell.angle_beta   90.00
_cell.angle_gamma   90.00
#
_symmetry.space_group_name_H-M   'P 1'
#
loop_
_entity.id
_entity.type
_entity.pdbx_description
1 polymer ?
#
loop_
_entity_poly.entity_id
_entity_poly.type
_entity_poly.pdbx_seq_one_letter_code
_entity_poly.pdbx_strand_id
1 'polypeptide(L)'
;MRNVGLPVLMALLAACVLSGCAYRYGMFFDTDFFRWEWLIIAGSSLDVVVHWIWMPKTERTLTPAYGLLFIALLYVLALVHHPASVLSSMEQALRWTAYGAFMSALLCWFGSERLRVYLAAALHASGLFVIIGALAGWMGLVTFPDIVLITSDSRLSAVGSRLAGFMQYPNFLGAVAGAYLLWFLIHTVRTRRVMTLVVASAGIVPAALVLLLTESRGAWLVTVAGWLVGWWLVGGGGEIGRANVRETAQAMGAGENGSTADITAWTVSRLVVNRMAWLLCSGWMLVCAVFAYRLIVGSGMRGEHATARIGEIAWLVVISAAAVGGFVAWRSLLMHAPAKYLRTGAWGGLLVGLSCVALLLPSMLRGRLSGGYETAGARGLFYHDAWTLIRRAPLLGRGGESWRMLFTQVQSQPYVGNEVHSGYLELALDLGILGLIVFAVIGIVLLKRVWQADRIVLVPIGVLLLHAAVDFDMSFGYYWLLLVGFVVYGMGSERERVAIARLWRRLGLLAAAAWLAAAAVLGVRFDRAVQYREAASAASGSAQAALAALRAGLDANPYWTRIRIELAELAPPPERAVLLAAGLRYEPQSVPLLWALGQLAAERSDVQGAAHYMCLALRYDRFSLEHQTEAVVTMSQLAVGMRAAGRLDDARVAADSAVTFFAAYEAQEQQALGVNSRKFAVTPAAQAAAEQSRRLLLQFGSPAGKAPVEEPIADSSATQAAIFTP
;
A
#
# COMPACT_ATOMS: atom_id res chain seq x y z
N MET A 1 -37.16 19.62 -1.11
CA MET A 1 -36.39 18.95 -0.03
C MET A 1 -36.05 17.48 -0.32
N ARG A 2 -36.79 16.74 -1.17
CA ARG A 2 -36.49 15.34 -1.52
C ARG A 2 -35.17 15.07 -2.29
N ASN A 3 -34.56 16.08 -2.93
CA ASN A 3 -33.39 15.87 -3.83
C ASN A 3 -32.00 16.07 -3.18
N VAL A 4 -31.93 16.49 -1.91
CA VAL A 4 -30.64 16.78 -1.24
C VAL A 4 -30.23 15.66 -0.25
N GLY A 5 -31.18 14.95 0.35
CA GLY A 5 -30.89 13.95 1.37
C GLY A 5 -30.05 12.77 0.87
N LEU A 6 -30.33 12.29 -0.35
CA LEU A 6 -29.69 11.08 -0.87
C LEU A 6 -28.21 11.33 -1.28
N PRO A 7 -27.84 12.40 -2.01
CA PRO A 7 -26.42 12.72 -2.24
C PRO A 7 -25.62 12.96 -0.96
N VAL A 8 -26.24 13.56 0.07
CA VAL A 8 -25.60 13.73 1.39
C VAL A 8 -25.36 12.38 2.06
N LEU A 9 -26.34 11.48 2.05
CA LEU A 9 -26.19 10.13 2.58
C LEU A 9 -25.05 9.37 1.88
N MET A 10 -24.98 9.44 0.55
CA MET A 10 -23.91 8.80 -0.23
C MET A 10 -22.53 9.41 0.08
N ALA A 11 -22.45 10.71 0.34
CA ALA A 11 -21.21 11.34 0.75
C ALA A 11 -20.79 10.92 2.16
N LEU A 12 -21.74 10.75 3.08
CA LEU A 12 -21.46 10.19 4.41
C LEU A 12 -20.98 8.74 4.30
N LEU A 13 -21.58 7.92 3.45
CA LEU A 13 -21.12 6.55 3.19
C LEU A 13 -19.68 6.54 2.64
N ALA A 14 -19.37 7.39 1.66
CA ALA A 14 -18.01 7.53 1.14
C ALA A 14 -17.00 7.95 2.23
N ALA A 15 -17.38 8.89 3.10
CA ALA A 15 -16.55 9.29 4.24
C ALA A 15 -16.37 8.14 5.25
N CYS A 16 -17.43 7.38 5.54
CA CYS A 16 -17.37 6.22 6.42
C CYS A 16 -16.49 5.11 5.86
N VAL A 17 -16.56 4.82 4.56
CA VAL A 17 -15.67 3.84 3.89
C VAL A 17 -14.22 4.30 3.99
N LEU A 18 -13.92 5.55 3.64
CA LEU A 18 -12.55 6.08 3.72
C LEU A 18 -12.00 6.04 5.15
N SER A 19 -12.76 6.52 6.13
CA SER A 19 -12.36 6.53 7.54
C SER A 19 -12.25 5.12 8.13
N GLY A 20 -13.18 4.21 7.78
CA GLY A 20 -13.16 2.81 8.22
C GLY A 20 -11.95 2.06 7.66
N CYS A 21 -11.64 2.25 6.37
CA CYS A 21 -10.45 1.70 5.74
C CYS A 21 -9.15 2.24 6.34
N ALA A 22 -9.10 3.55 6.67
CA ALA A 22 -7.97 4.11 7.38
C ALA A 22 -7.78 3.49 8.76
N TYR A 23 -8.87 3.37 9.54
CA TYR A 23 -8.87 2.81 10.89
C TYR A 23 -8.47 1.33 10.92
N ARG A 24 -8.81 0.56 9.88
CA ARG A 24 -8.42 -0.84 9.75
C ARG A 24 -7.05 -1.00 9.09
N TYR A 25 -6.02 -0.42 9.72
CA TYR A 25 -4.62 -0.55 9.28
C TYR A 25 -4.36 -0.08 7.83
N GLY A 26 -5.14 0.91 7.35
CA GLY A 26 -5.10 1.36 5.97
C GLY A 26 -5.48 0.29 4.92
N MET A 27 -6.10 -0.81 5.35
CA MET A 27 -6.33 -2.03 4.55
C MET A 27 -5.04 -2.62 3.97
N PHE A 28 -3.98 -2.73 4.78
CA PHE A 28 -2.73 -3.37 4.39
C PHE A 28 -2.85 -4.91 4.38
N PHE A 29 -3.39 -5.50 5.46
CA PHE A 29 -3.50 -6.95 5.64
C PHE A 29 -4.66 -7.55 4.83
N ASP A 30 -4.39 -8.60 4.05
CA ASP A 30 -5.39 -9.28 3.21
C ASP A 30 -6.59 -9.82 3.99
N THR A 31 -6.34 -10.45 5.14
CA THR A 31 -7.39 -11.03 6.01
C THR A 31 -8.34 -9.98 6.56
N ASP A 32 -7.84 -8.77 6.78
CA ASP A 32 -8.66 -7.64 7.21
C ASP A 32 -9.45 -7.06 6.03
N PHE A 33 -8.97 -7.27 4.80
CA PHE A 33 -9.53 -6.67 3.61
C PHE A 33 -10.68 -7.47 3.00
N PHE A 34 -10.68 -8.81 3.03
CA PHE A 34 -11.73 -9.61 2.38
C PHE A 34 -13.16 -9.16 2.70
N ARG A 35 -13.44 -8.94 3.99
CA ARG A 35 -14.77 -8.46 4.42
C ARG A 35 -15.11 -7.10 3.81
N TRP A 36 -14.15 -6.18 3.79
CA TRP A 36 -14.36 -4.84 3.24
C TRP A 36 -14.41 -4.84 1.71
N GLU A 37 -13.67 -5.69 1.03
CA GLU A 37 -13.71 -5.80 -0.44
C GLU A 37 -15.12 -6.14 -0.92
N TRP A 38 -15.72 -7.21 -0.40
CA TRP A 38 -17.05 -7.61 -0.85
C TRP A 38 -18.11 -6.61 -0.39
N LEU A 39 -17.96 -5.97 0.78
CA LEU A 39 -18.84 -4.89 1.24
C LEU A 39 -18.76 -3.66 0.34
N ILE A 40 -17.56 -3.24 -0.08
CA ILE A 40 -17.34 -2.11 -0.99
C ILE A 40 -17.90 -2.45 -2.37
N ILE A 41 -17.66 -3.67 -2.89
CA ILE A 41 -18.16 -4.11 -4.20
C ILE A 41 -19.70 -4.16 -4.19
N ALA A 42 -20.30 -4.85 -3.21
CA ALA A 42 -21.74 -4.99 -3.11
C ALA A 42 -22.43 -3.65 -2.81
N GLY A 43 -21.89 -2.87 -1.87
CA GLY A 43 -22.40 -1.54 -1.51
C GLY A 43 -22.33 -0.57 -2.68
N SER A 44 -21.20 -0.48 -3.38
CA SER A 44 -21.06 0.38 -4.56
C SER A 44 -21.99 -0.05 -5.70
N SER A 45 -22.17 -1.36 -5.90
CA SER A 45 -23.10 -1.89 -6.90
C SER A 45 -24.55 -1.51 -6.56
N LEU A 46 -24.93 -1.62 -5.29
CA LEU A 46 -26.24 -1.19 -4.80
C LEU A 46 -26.41 0.33 -4.96
N ASP A 47 -25.39 1.13 -4.65
CA ASP A 47 -25.43 2.59 -4.79
C ASP A 47 -25.68 3.03 -6.24
N VAL A 48 -25.11 2.32 -7.21
CA VAL A 48 -25.37 2.55 -8.65
C VAL A 48 -26.82 2.20 -9.01
N VAL A 49 -27.37 1.12 -8.46
CA VAL A 49 -28.79 0.73 -8.67
C VAL A 49 -29.72 1.76 -8.04
N VAL A 50 -29.44 2.20 -6.81
CA VAL A 50 -30.20 3.25 -6.11
C VAL A 50 -30.16 4.55 -6.90
N HIS A 51 -28.99 4.96 -7.41
CA HIS A 51 -28.86 6.11 -8.29
C HIS A 51 -29.79 6.00 -9.50
N TRP A 52 -29.79 4.83 -10.16
CA TRP A 52 -30.63 4.59 -11.33
C TRP A 52 -32.13 4.63 -11.05
N ILE A 53 -32.57 4.12 -9.89
CA ILE A 53 -33.99 4.11 -9.51
C ILE A 53 -34.46 5.53 -9.15
N TRP A 54 -33.67 6.25 -8.36
CA TRP A 54 -34.12 7.47 -7.68
C TRP A 54 -33.78 8.75 -8.42
N MET A 55 -32.73 8.78 -9.25
CA MET A 55 -32.38 10.01 -9.98
C MET A 55 -33.26 10.24 -11.21
N PRO A 56 -33.58 11.51 -11.53
CA PRO A 56 -34.27 11.88 -12.76
C PRO A 56 -33.57 11.31 -13.99
N LYS A 57 -34.33 10.92 -15.03
CA LYS A 57 -33.75 10.34 -16.26
C LYS A 57 -32.66 11.22 -16.91
N THR A 58 -32.73 12.53 -16.72
CA THR A 58 -31.75 13.52 -17.21
C THR A 58 -30.42 13.50 -16.44
N GLU A 59 -30.43 13.02 -15.20
CA GLU A 59 -29.27 12.96 -14.29
C GLU A 59 -28.70 11.54 -14.16
N ARG A 60 -29.36 10.53 -14.75
CA ARG A 60 -28.87 9.14 -14.76
C ARG A 60 -27.62 9.03 -15.64
N THR A 61 -26.46 9.05 -14.97
CA THR A 61 -25.18 8.66 -15.53
C THR A 61 -24.84 7.23 -15.10
N LEU A 62 -24.14 6.51 -15.97
CA LEU A 62 -23.60 5.20 -15.69
C LEU A 62 -22.24 5.13 -16.36
N THR A 63 -21.21 5.49 -15.60
CA THR A 63 -19.82 5.54 -16.06
C THR A 63 -19.04 4.49 -15.27
N PRO A 64 -19.11 3.21 -15.65
CA PRO A 64 -18.27 2.18 -15.06
C PRO A 64 -16.80 2.53 -15.29
N ALA A 65 -16.00 2.41 -14.24
CA ALA A 65 -14.56 2.63 -14.27
C ALA A 65 -13.83 1.45 -14.93
N TYR A 66 -14.13 1.19 -16.20
CA TYR A 66 -13.61 0.04 -16.97
C TYR A 66 -12.09 -0.10 -16.92
N GLY A 67 -11.36 1.02 -16.78
CA GLY A 67 -9.90 0.97 -16.63
C GLY A 67 -9.44 0.18 -15.39
N LEU A 68 -10.00 0.46 -14.22
CA LEU A 68 -9.63 -0.24 -12.98
C LEU A 68 -10.05 -1.72 -13.03
N LEU A 69 -11.24 -2.01 -13.60
CA LEU A 69 -11.68 -3.38 -13.83
C LEU A 69 -10.79 -4.13 -14.83
N PHE A 70 -10.19 -3.41 -15.79
CA PHE A 70 -9.25 -4.01 -16.73
C PHE A 70 -7.91 -4.38 -16.05
N ILE A 71 -7.45 -3.60 -15.07
CA ILE A 71 -6.29 -4.00 -14.24
C ILE A 71 -6.64 -5.25 -13.43
N ALA A 72 -7.83 -5.32 -12.83
CA ALA A 72 -8.31 -6.54 -12.16
C ALA A 72 -8.33 -7.76 -13.10
N LEU A 73 -8.75 -7.55 -14.36
CA LEU A 73 -8.70 -8.60 -15.39
C LEU A 73 -7.28 -9.06 -15.69
N LEU A 74 -6.28 -8.17 -15.73
CA LEU A 74 -4.89 -8.57 -15.94
C LEU A 74 -4.38 -9.50 -14.85
N TYR A 75 -4.75 -9.28 -13.58
CA TYR A 75 -4.43 -10.20 -12.49
C TYR A 75 -5.10 -11.57 -12.62
N VAL A 76 -6.34 -11.62 -13.14
CA VAL A 76 -7.00 -12.90 -13.47
C VAL A 76 -6.31 -13.59 -14.64
N LEU A 77 -5.91 -12.85 -15.68
CA LEU A 77 -5.18 -13.40 -16.83
C LEU A 77 -3.79 -13.90 -16.45
N ALA A 78 -3.14 -13.29 -15.45
CA ALA A 78 -1.86 -13.74 -14.93
C ALA A 78 -1.91 -15.18 -14.37
N LEU A 79 -3.10 -15.68 -13.97
CA LEU A 79 -3.27 -17.07 -13.54
C LEU A 79 -2.91 -18.10 -14.62
N VAL A 80 -3.00 -17.72 -15.90
CA VAL A 80 -2.69 -18.61 -17.03
C VAL A 80 -1.17 -18.74 -17.25
N HIS A 81 -0.36 -17.86 -16.65
CA HIS A 81 1.06 -17.71 -16.93
C HIS A 81 1.97 -18.01 -15.72
N HIS A 82 1.74 -19.16 -15.05
CA HIS A 82 2.54 -19.64 -13.92
C HIS A 82 2.73 -18.58 -12.80
N PRO A 83 1.63 -18.17 -12.14
CA PRO A 83 1.70 -17.18 -11.08
C PRO A 83 2.57 -17.68 -9.92
N ALA A 84 3.23 -16.74 -9.22
CA ALA A 84 3.94 -17.02 -7.98
C ALA A 84 2.99 -17.54 -6.90
N SER A 85 1.81 -16.91 -6.81
CA SER A 85 0.68 -17.38 -6.00
C SER A 85 -0.65 -17.12 -6.70
N VAL A 86 -1.47 -18.17 -6.80
CA VAL A 86 -2.85 -18.06 -7.25
C VAL A 86 -3.67 -17.22 -6.28
N LEU A 87 -3.47 -17.40 -4.96
CA LEU A 87 -4.19 -16.63 -3.95
C LEU A 87 -3.90 -15.15 -4.11
N SER A 88 -2.63 -14.74 -4.07
CA SER A 88 -2.25 -13.32 -4.14
C SER A 88 -2.69 -12.65 -5.45
N SER A 89 -2.70 -13.38 -6.57
CA SER A 89 -3.25 -12.86 -7.83
C SER A 89 -4.76 -12.63 -7.75
N MET A 90 -5.51 -13.53 -7.10
CA MET A 90 -6.95 -13.36 -6.89
C MET A 90 -7.26 -12.24 -5.89
N GLU A 91 -6.46 -12.10 -4.84
CA GLU A 91 -6.55 -10.99 -3.89
C GLU A 91 -6.39 -9.66 -4.63
N GLN A 92 -5.32 -9.48 -5.40
CA GLN A 92 -5.12 -8.26 -6.18
C GLN A 92 -6.27 -8.00 -7.19
N ALA A 93 -6.80 -9.03 -7.86
CA ALA A 93 -7.97 -8.90 -8.71
C ALA A 93 -9.21 -8.38 -7.94
N LEU A 94 -9.45 -8.87 -6.71
CA LEU A 94 -10.52 -8.38 -5.84
C LEU A 94 -10.28 -6.93 -5.41
N ARG A 95 -9.06 -6.58 -5.00
CA ARG A 95 -8.66 -5.21 -4.63
C ARG A 95 -9.00 -4.21 -5.74
N TRP A 96 -8.51 -4.46 -6.95
CA TRP A 96 -8.76 -3.60 -8.11
C TRP A 96 -10.23 -3.56 -8.53
N THR A 97 -10.97 -4.66 -8.32
CA THR A 97 -12.42 -4.69 -8.52
C THR A 97 -13.15 -3.79 -7.53
N ALA A 98 -12.76 -3.82 -6.24
CA ALA A 98 -13.32 -2.94 -5.22
C ALA A 98 -13.04 -1.46 -5.52
N TYR A 99 -11.82 -1.11 -5.97
CA TYR A 99 -11.49 0.25 -6.38
C TYR A 99 -12.30 0.70 -7.60
N GLY A 100 -12.48 -0.18 -8.59
CA GLY A 100 -13.33 0.06 -9.75
C GLY A 100 -14.81 0.27 -9.39
N ALA A 101 -15.33 -0.53 -8.46
CA ALA A 101 -16.69 -0.40 -7.95
C ALA A 101 -16.88 0.93 -7.22
N PHE A 102 -15.97 1.27 -6.30
CA PHE A 102 -16.00 2.52 -5.55
C PHE A 102 -15.91 3.75 -6.46
N MET A 103 -14.99 3.76 -7.43
CA MET A 103 -14.89 4.84 -8.41
C MET A 103 -16.18 5.00 -9.22
N SER A 104 -16.80 3.89 -9.62
CA SER A 104 -18.06 3.91 -10.37
C SER A 104 -19.21 4.52 -9.55
N ALA A 105 -19.31 4.18 -8.26
CA ALA A 105 -20.28 4.78 -7.35
C ALA A 105 -20.05 6.29 -7.19
N LEU A 106 -18.81 6.72 -6.96
CA LEU A 106 -18.48 8.14 -6.84
C LEU A 106 -18.78 8.92 -8.13
N LEU A 107 -18.48 8.36 -9.30
CA LEU A 107 -18.77 9.00 -10.59
C LEU A 107 -20.28 9.16 -10.83
N CYS A 108 -21.08 8.15 -10.46
CA CYS A 108 -22.54 8.22 -10.59
C CYS A 108 -23.10 9.36 -9.71
N TRP A 109 -22.72 9.40 -8.43
CA TRP A 109 -23.29 10.35 -7.47
C TRP A 109 -22.70 11.76 -7.53
N PHE A 110 -21.42 11.89 -7.85
CA PHE A 110 -20.67 13.14 -7.72
C PHE A 110 -20.04 13.63 -9.04
N GLY A 111 -20.45 13.07 -10.19
CA GLY A 111 -19.99 13.57 -11.49
C GLY A 111 -20.49 14.99 -11.81
N SER A 112 -21.59 15.46 -11.22
CA SER A 112 -22.13 16.81 -11.49
C SER A 112 -21.48 17.89 -10.60
N GLU A 113 -21.32 19.11 -11.14
CA GLU A 113 -20.75 20.25 -10.38
C GLU A 113 -21.48 20.55 -9.07
N ARG A 114 -22.81 20.44 -9.11
CA ARG A 114 -23.66 20.68 -7.95
C ARG A 114 -23.41 19.68 -6.81
N LEU A 115 -23.18 18.41 -7.12
CA LEU A 115 -23.06 17.35 -6.12
C LEU A 115 -21.60 17.16 -5.64
N ARG A 116 -20.61 17.67 -6.37
CA ARG A 116 -19.18 17.61 -5.99
C ARG A 116 -18.86 18.24 -4.64
N VAL A 117 -19.65 19.22 -4.18
CA VAL A 117 -19.48 19.81 -2.84
C VAL A 117 -19.64 18.77 -1.72
N TYR A 118 -20.51 17.76 -1.92
CA TYR A 118 -20.71 16.69 -0.95
C TYR A 118 -19.53 15.72 -0.94
N LEU A 119 -18.97 15.37 -2.10
CA LEU A 119 -17.72 14.60 -2.16
C LEU A 119 -16.56 15.35 -1.51
N ALA A 120 -16.45 16.67 -1.74
CA ALA A 120 -15.44 17.48 -1.07
C ALA A 120 -15.61 17.43 0.45
N ALA A 121 -16.84 17.50 0.97
CA ALA A 121 -17.12 17.37 2.39
C ALA A 121 -16.75 15.97 2.93
N ALA A 122 -17.02 14.90 2.16
CA ALA A 122 -16.62 13.55 2.52
C ALA A 122 -15.10 13.40 2.66
N LEU A 123 -14.34 13.92 1.69
CA LEU A 123 -12.87 13.92 1.70
C LEU A 123 -12.30 14.78 2.84
N HIS A 124 -12.94 15.91 3.16
CA HIS A 124 -12.55 16.72 4.32
C HIS A 124 -12.79 15.96 5.63
N ALA A 125 -13.95 15.31 5.77
CA ALA A 125 -14.30 14.55 6.96
C ALA A 125 -13.35 13.36 7.17
N SER A 126 -13.02 12.61 6.12
CA SER A 126 -12.05 11.52 6.19
C SER A 126 -10.65 12.02 6.54
N GLY A 127 -10.23 13.14 5.95
CA GLY A 127 -8.94 13.76 6.28
C GLY A 127 -8.84 14.19 7.73
N LEU A 128 -9.86 14.87 8.25
CA LEU A 128 -9.91 15.27 9.65
C LEU A 128 -9.91 14.04 10.58
N PHE A 129 -10.65 12.98 10.25
CA PHE A 129 -10.65 11.74 11.01
C PHE A 129 -9.23 11.13 11.13
N VAL A 130 -8.53 10.99 10.00
CA VAL A 130 -7.18 10.41 9.98
C VAL A 130 -6.18 11.27 10.74
N ILE A 131 -6.19 12.58 10.50
CA ILE A 131 -5.20 13.50 11.07
C ILE A 131 -5.44 13.71 12.57
N ILE A 132 -6.68 13.95 13.00
CA ILE A 132 -7.01 14.12 14.41
C ILE A 132 -6.85 12.79 15.16
N GLY A 133 -7.24 11.66 14.57
CA GLY A 133 -7.04 10.35 15.15
C GLY A 133 -5.56 10.03 15.40
N ALA A 134 -4.68 10.35 14.45
CA ALA A 134 -3.24 10.18 14.63
C ALA A 134 -2.69 11.09 15.76
N LEU A 135 -3.07 12.37 15.83
CA LEU A 135 -2.65 13.26 16.91
C LEU A 135 -3.20 12.83 18.27
N ALA A 136 -4.44 12.34 18.32
CA ALA A 136 -5.02 11.78 19.54
C ALA A 136 -4.21 10.56 20.03
N GLY A 137 -3.75 9.70 19.11
CA GLY A 137 -2.81 8.62 19.40
C GLY A 137 -1.47 9.12 19.94
N TRP A 138 -0.85 10.11 19.28
CA TRP A 138 0.38 10.76 19.76
C TRP A 138 0.28 11.34 21.18
N MET A 139 -0.92 11.76 21.55
CA MET A 139 -1.23 12.36 22.85
C MET A 139 -1.73 11.34 23.89
N GLY A 140 -1.79 10.06 23.55
CA GLY A 140 -2.29 9.00 24.43
C GLY A 140 -3.79 9.07 24.73
N LEU A 141 -4.57 9.79 23.89
CA LEU A 141 -6.03 9.93 24.04
C LEU A 141 -6.80 8.78 23.37
N VAL A 142 -6.18 8.14 22.38
CA VAL A 142 -6.72 6.96 21.69
C VAL A 142 -5.65 5.89 21.73
N THR A 143 -6.02 4.68 22.15
CA THR A 143 -5.17 3.51 22.06
C THR A 143 -5.40 2.79 20.74
N PHE A 144 -4.32 2.56 20.01
CA PHE A 144 -4.33 1.78 18.77
C PHE A 144 -2.95 1.14 18.62
N PRO A 145 -2.84 -0.14 18.23
CA PRO A 145 -1.57 -0.84 18.21
C PRO A 145 -0.53 -0.11 17.35
N ASP A 146 0.69 0.06 17.86
CA ASP A 146 1.82 0.67 17.12
C ASP A 146 1.51 2.04 16.49
N ILE A 147 0.56 2.79 17.07
CA ILE A 147 0.18 4.12 16.56
C ILE A 147 1.31 5.14 16.66
N VAL A 148 2.21 4.94 17.63
CA VAL A 148 3.50 5.64 17.79
C VAL A 148 4.62 4.60 17.76
N LEU A 149 5.50 4.70 16.77
CA LEU A 149 6.67 3.85 16.67
C LEU A 149 7.80 4.41 17.54
N ILE A 150 8.28 3.63 18.51
CA ILE A 150 9.39 4.00 19.40
C ILE A 150 10.65 3.29 18.94
N THR A 151 11.76 4.03 18.81
CA THR A 151 13.04 3.44 18.39
C THR A 151 14.22 4.21 18.97
N SER A 152 15.24 3.47 19.42
CA SER A 152 16.53 4.05 19.83
C SER A 152 17.46 4.33 18.64
N ASP A 153 17.10 3.89 17.43
CA ASP A 153 17.92 4.11 16.24
C ASP A 153 17.72 5.54 15.72
N SER A 154 18.72 6.39 15.98
CA SER A 154 18.77 7.78 15.51
C SER A 154 18.71 7.96 13.99
N ARG A 155 18.93 6.88 13.22
CA ARG A 155 18.78 6.88 11.76
C ARG A 155 17.32 6.81 11.34
N LEU A 156 16.49 6.16 12.17
CA LEU A 156 15.05 6.01 11.95
C LEU A 156 14.26 7.19 12.53
N SER A 157 14.54 7.61 13.76
CA SER A 157 13.88 8.74 14.43
C SER A 157 14.88 9.70 15.07
N ALA A 158 14.70 10.99 14.83
CA ALA A 158 15.53 12.03 15.44
C ALA A 158 15.18 12.28 16.91
N VAL A 159 13.91 12.09 17.29
CA VAL A 159 13.42 12.31 18.66
C VAL A 159 13.20 11.01 19.45
N GLY A 160 13.41 9.86 18.83
CA GLY A 160 13.22 8.53 19.43
C GLY A 160 11.78 7.98 19.30
N SER A 161 10.88 8.72 18.67
CA SER A 161 9.51 8.30 18.35
C SER A 161 9.06 8.85 16.99
N ARG A 162 8.16 8.14 16.30
CA ARG A 162 7.56 8.55 15.02
C ARG A 162 6.07 8.29 15.05
N LEU A 163 5.28 9.23 14.55
CA LEU A 163 3.84 9.05 14.43
C LEU A 163 3.53 8.15 13.23
N ALA A 164 2.88 7.01 13.50
CA ALA A 164 2.50 6.01 12.51
C ALA A 164 1.00 6.06 12.19
N GLY A 165 0.18 6.54 13.13
CA GLY A 165 -1.28 6.68 12.97
C GLY A 165 -1.97 5.32 12.82
N PHE A 166 -3.21 5.33 12.35
CA PHE A 166 -3.97 4.09 12.14
C PHE A 166 -3.32 3.15 11.11
N MET A 167 -2.48 3.68 10.23
CA MET A 167 -1.79 2.91 9.20
C MET A 167 -0.58 2.13 9.72
N GLN A 168 -0.14 2.38 10.97
CA GLN A 168 1.06 1.78 11.58
C GLN A 168 2.35 1.95 10.75
N TYR A 169 2.34 2.87 9.79
CA TYR A 169 3.47 3.11 8.89
C TYR A 169 3.72 4.61 8.72
N PRO A 170 4.73 5.18 9.41
CA PRO A 170 4.97 6.62 9.42
C PRO A 170 5.17 7.24 8.03
N ASN A 171 5.83 6.53 7.09
CA ASN A 171 6.09 7.09 5.77
C ASN A 171 4.80 7.31 4.97
N PHE A 172 3.92 6.31 4.94
CA PHE A 172 2.63 6.41 4.26
C PHE A 172 1.71 7.43 4.94
N LEU A 173 1.65 7.45 6.28
CA LEU A 173 0.91 8.51 7.00
C LEU A 173 1.45 9.91 6.63
N GLY A 174 2.76 10.06 6.50
CA GLY A 174 3.39 11.30 6.04
C GLY A 174 2.88 11.71 4.65
N ALA A 175 2.85 10.79 3.69
CA ALA A 175 2.32 11.07 2.34
C ALA A 175 0.84 11.47 2.36
N VAL A 176 0.02 10.76 3.14
CA VAL A 176 -1.41 11.08 3.36
C VAL A 176 -1.58 12.45 4.00
N ALA A 177 -0.80 12.78 5.04
CA ALA A 177 -0.83 14.07 5.69
C ALA A 177 -0.40 15.21 4.75
N GLY A 178 0.62 14.98 3.93
CA GLY A 178 1.04 15.91 2.88
C GLY A 178 -0.07 16.18 1.85
N ALA A 179 -0.74 15.13 1.37
CA ALA A 179 -1.86 15.25 0.44
C ALA A 179 -3.04 16.01 1.06
N TYR A 180 -3.45 15.66 2.28
CA TYR A 180 -4.52 16.39 2.98
C TYR A 180 -4.15 17.82 3.34
N LEU A 181 -2.90 18.08 3.71
CA LEU A 181 -2.42 19.43 3.99
C LEU A 181 -2.62 20.35 2.78
N LEU A 182 -2.19 19.89 1.60
CA LEU A 182 -2.36 20.65 0.37
C LEU A 182 -3.83 20.73 -0.03
N TRP A 183 -4.62 19.68 0.18
CA TRP A 183 -6.07 19.70 -0.02
C TRP A 183 -6.77 20.78 0.82
N PHE A 184 -6.49 20.84 2.13
CA PHE A 184 -7.04 21.85 3.04
C PHE A 184 -6.60 23.26 2.63
N LEU A 185 -5.31 23.45 2.34
CA LEU A 185 -4.77 24.74 1.92
C LEU A 185 -5.42 25.25 0.62
N ILE A 186 -5.60 24.36 -0.37
CA ILE A 186 -6.28 24.68 -1.64
C ILE A 186 -7.71 25.21 -1.38
N HIS A 187 -8.47 24.54 -0.52
CA HIS A 187 -9.85 24.92 -0.23
C HIS A 187 -9.93 26.21 0.59
N THR A 188 -9.04 26.41 1.57
CA THR A 188 -8.93 27.65 2.34
C THR A 188 -8.59 28.86 1.46
N VAL A 189 -7.67 28.71 0.50
CA VAL A 189 -7.28 29.81 -0.39
C VAL A 189 -8.37 30.14 -1.41
N ARG A 190 -9.07 29.13 -1.93
CA ARG A 190 -10.09 29.34 -2.99
C ARG A 190 -11.44 29.80 -2.44
N THR A 191 -11.81 29.36 -1.24
CA THR A 191 -13.13 29.68 -0.68
C THR A 191 -13.28 31.15 -0.32
N ARG A 192 -14.52 31.65 -0.48
CA ARG A 192 -14.92 33.01 -0.12
C ARG A 192 -15.92 33.03 1.03
N ARG A 193 -16.51 31.89 1.36
CA ARG A 193 -17.47 31.75 2.46
C ARG A 193 -16.71 31.50 3.76
N VAL A 194 -16.97 32.31 4.79
CA VAL A 194 -16.29 32.22 6.09
C VAL A 194 -16.47 30.84 6.71
N MET A 195 -17.67 30.26 6.68
CA MET A 195 -17.90 28.92 7.24
C MET A 195 -17.07 27.84 6.54
N THR A 196 -17.02 27.85 5.20
CA THR A 196 -16.18 26.91 4.45
C THR A 196 -14.69 27.16 4.69
N LEU A 197 -14.28 28.41 4.91
CA LEU A 197 -12.91 28.76 5.26
C LEU A 197 -12.53 28.18 6.62
N VAL A 198 -13.38 28.34 7.63
CA VAL A 198 -13.19 27.80 8.98
C VAL A 198 -13.04 26.28 8.91
N VAL A 199 -13.97 25.59 8.24
CA VAL A 199 -13.94 24.12 8.11
C VAL A 199 -12.69 23.64 7.35
N ALA A 200 -12.36 24.27 6.22
CA ALA A 200 -11.19 23.87 5.44
C ALA A 200 -9.87 24.15 6.19
N SER A 201 -9.78 25.28 6.88
CA SER A 201 -8.54 25.69 7.56
C SER A 201 -8.29 24.96 8.88
N ALA A 202 -9.32 24.40 9.50
CA ALA A 202 -9.20 23.63 10.74
C ALA A 202 -8.25 22.43 10.62
N GLY A 203 -8.13 21.83 9.43
CA GLY A 203 -7.23 20.71 9.18
C GLY A 203 -5.77 21.08 8.89
N ILE A 204 -5.47 22.35 8.60
CA ILE A 204 -4.14 22.77 8.10
C ILE A 204 -3.04 22.55 9.15
N VAL A 205 -3.19 23.12 10.35
CA VAL A 205 -2.17 22.98 11.41
C VAL A 205 -2.06 21.54 11.90
N PRO A 206 -3.16 20.81 12.16
CA PRO A 206 -3.09 19.38 12.48
C PRO A 206 -2.36 18.55 11.42
N ALA A 207 -2.65 18.75 10.12
CA ALA A 207 -2.02 17.98 9.05
C ALA A 207 -0.52 18.30 8.92
N ALA A 208 -0.14 19.58 9.04
CA ALA A 208 1.27 19.97 9.06
C ALA A 208 2.01 19.37 10.26
N LEU A 209 1.37 19.29 11.42
CA LEU A 209 1.93 18.70 12.62
C LEU A 209 2.13 17.19 12.49
N VAL A 210 1.12 16.46 11.97
CA VAL A 210 1.25 15.03 11.66
C VAL A 210 2.39 14.80 10.67
N LEU A 211 2.46 15.60 9.61
CA LEU A 211 3.54 15.50 8.62
C LEU A 211 4.93 15.65 9.29
N LEU A 212 5.11 16.59 10.21
CA LEU A 212 6.38 16.75 10.96
C LEU A 212 6.66 15.55 11.89
N LEU A 213 5.64 15.07 12.61
CA LEU A 213 5.78 13.96 13.58
C LEU A 213 6.03 12.59 12.93
N THR A 214 5.65 12.41 11.67
CA THR A 214 5.94 11.15 10.92
C THR A 214 7.42 10.99 10.61
N GLU A 215 8.18 12.09 10.62
CA GLU A 215 9.61 12.09 10.30
C GLU A 215 9.94 11.49 8.91
N SER A 216 8.98 11.51 7.98
CA SER A 216 9.12 10.99 6.61
C SER A 216 9.74 12.03 5.67
N ARG A 217 11.05 11.87 5.40
CA ARG A 217 11.80 12.76 4.49
C ARG A 217 11.22 12.76 3.07
N GLY A 218 10.83 11.59 2.58
CA GLY A 218 10.17 11.44 1.28
C GLY A 218 8.90 12.28 1.22
N ALA A 219 8.02 12.13 2.23
CA ALA A 219 6.78 12.89 2.32
C ALA A 219 7.00 14.41 2.42
N TRP A 220 8.00 14.86 3.20
CA TRP A 220 8.36 16.28 3.28
C TRP A 220 8.75 16.85 1.92
N LEU A 221 9.64 16.16 1.21
CA LEU A 221 10.13 16.59 -0.11
C LEU A 221 9.00 16.65 -1.14
N VAL A 222 8.19 15.60 -1.26
CA VAL A 222 7.08 15.60 -2.24
C VAL A 222 5.99 16.60 -1.87
N THR A 223 5.75 16.87 -0.58
CA THR A 223 4.79 17.89 -0.13
C THR A 223 5.29 19.30 -0.46
N VAL A 224 6.58 19.58 -0.28
CA VAL A 224 7.19 20.86 -0.68
C VAL A 224 7.14 21.05 -2.20
N ALA A 225 7.44 19.99 -2.97
CA ALA A 225 7.30 20.02 -4.42
C ALA A 225 5.83 20.29 -4.84
N GLY A 226 4.88 19.59 -4.22
CA GLY A 226 3.44 19.83 -4.40
C GLY A 226 3.04 21.26 -4.02
N TRP A 227 3.59 21.80 -2.95
CA TRP A 227 3.33 23.17 -2.50
C TRP A 227 3.78 24.22 -3.53
N LEU A 228 4.97 24.03 -4.12
CA LEU A 228 5.49 24.91 -5.19
C LEU A 228 4.61 24.85 -6.44
N VAL A 229 4.20 23.66 -6.85
CA VAL A 229 3.28 23.46 -7.98
C VAL A 229 1.91 24.08 -7.66
N GLY A 230 1.42 23.92 -6.43
CA GLY A 230 0.18 24.54 -5.96
C GLY A 230 0.21 26.06 -6.01
N TRP A 231 1.30 26.70 -5.56
CA TRP A 231 1.48 28.15 -5.69
C TRP A 231 1.44 28.62 -7.15
N TRP A 232 2.04 27.85 -8.06
CA TRP A 232 1.99 28.14 -9.49
C TRP A 232 0.56 28.01 -10.06
N LEU A 233 -0.15 26.95 -9.67
CA LEU A 233 -1.48 26.57 -10.17
C LEU A 233 -2.66 27.29 -9.51
N VAL A 234 -2.53 27.85 -8.31
CA VAL A 234 -3.66 28.43 -7.54
C VAL A 234 -4.36 29.62 -8.21
N GLY A 235 -3.69 30.22 -9.20
CA GLY A 235 -4.30 31.21 -10.07
C GLY A 235 -4.79 30.69 -11.44
N GLY A 236 -4.36 29.51 -11.88
CA GLY A 236 -4.50 29.03 -13.26
C GLY A 236 -5.89 28.49 -13.66
N GLY A 237 -6.29 28.75 -14.91
CA GLY A 237 -7.63 28.52 -15.47
C GLY A 237 -7.95 27.08 -15.93
N GLY A 238 -8.36 26.21 -15.01
CA GLY A 238 -9.25 25.08 -15.32
C GLY A 238 -10.68 25.55 -15.62
N GLU A 239 -11.54 24.68 -16.14
CA GLU A 239 -12.95 25.02 -16.43
C GLU A 239 -13.68 25.57 -15.19
N ILE A 240 -13.47 24.97 -14.02
CA ILE A 240 -14.09 25.38 -12.75
C ILE A 240 -13.54 26.74 -12.28
N GLY A 241 -12.26 27.01 -12.52
CA GLY A 241 -11.65 28.31 -12.27
C GLY A 241 -12.28 29.41 -13.14
N ARG A 242 -12.60 29.09 -14.40
CA ARG A 242 -13.24 30.02 -15.35
C ARG A 242 -14.74 30.20 -15.09
N ALA A 243 -15.46 29.17 -14.66
CA ALA A 243 -16.88 29.25 -14.31
C ALA A 243 -17.12 30.16 -13.08
N ASN A 244 -16.34 29.95 -12.01
CA ASN A 244 -16.33 30.83 -10.83
C ASN A 244 -15.92 32.28 -11.15
N VAL A 245 -15.21 32.51 -12.26
CA VAL A 245 -14.85 33.84 -12.77
C VAL A 245 -16.07 34.48 -13.45
N ARG A 246 -16.78 33.74 -14.29
CA ARG A 246 -17.97 34.21 -15.01
C ARG A 246 -19.18 34.49 -14.12
N GLU A 247 -19.51 33.59 -13.19
CA GLU A 247 -20.66 33.79 -12.28
C GLU A 247 -20.48 35.03 -11.38
N THR A 248 -19.26 35.29 -10.91
CA THR A 248 -19.00 36.47 -10.07
C THR A 248 -18.99 37.76 -10.89
N ALA A 249 -18.52 37.72 -12.14
CA ALA A 249 -18.61 38.87 -13.05
C ALA A 249 -20.08 39.21 -13.37
N GLN A 250 -20.91 38.19 -13.59
CA GLN A 250 -22.36 38.35 -13.80
C GLN A 250 -23.08 38.88 -12.55
N ALA A 251 -22.74 38.38 -11.36
CA ALA A 251 -23.34 38.84 -10.09
C ALA A 251 -22.96 40.29 -9.72
N MET A 252 -21.88 40.85 -10.28
CA MET A 252 -21.43 42.21 -10.01
C MET A 252 -21.85 43.22 -11.09
N GLY A 253 -22.78 42.85 -11.98
CA GLY A 253 -23.36 43.80 -12.95
C GLY A 253 -22.46 44.15 -14.13
N ALA A 254 -21.37 43.41 -14.35
CA ALA A 254 -20.67 43.45 -15.64
C ALA A 254 -21.61 42.81 -16.68
N GLY A 255 -22.44 43.64 -17.33
CA GLY A 255 -23.29 43.20 -18.43
C GLY A 255 -22.45 42.57 -19.55
N GLU A 256 -23.11 41.90 -20.50
CA GLU A 256 -22.47 41.27 -21.67
C GLU A 256 -21.58 42.22 -22.51
N ASN A 257 -21.59 43.52 -22.21
CA ASN A 257 -20.79 44.58 -22.83
C ASN A 257 -19.47 44.93 -22.11
N GLY A 258 -19.08 44.22 -21.03
CA GLY A 258 -17.78 44.43 -20.40
C GLY A 258 -16.64 44.16 -21.38
N SER A 259 -15.74 45.13 -21.58
CA SER A 259 -14.64 44.97 -22.55
C SER A 259 -13.79 43.76 -22.19
N THR A 260 -13.23 43.07 -23.18
CA THR A 260 -12.30 41.95 -22.96
C THR A 260 -11.15 42.36 -22.05
N ALA A 261 -10.73 43.63 -22.06
CA ALA A 261 -9.70 44.18 -21.20
C ALA A 261 -10.10 44.17 -19.70
N ASP A 262 -11.35 44.49 -19.34
CA ASP A 262 -11.82 44.54 -17.96
C ASP A 262 -11.91 43.14 -17.33
N ILE A 263 -12.39 42.16 -18.11
CA ILE A 263 -12.41 40.75 -17.70
C ILE A 263 -10.98 40.23 -17.50
N THR A 264 -10.05 40.64 -18.37
CA THR A 264 -8.63 40.25 -18.29
C THR A 264 -7.96 40.87 -17.07
N ALA A 265 -8.15 42.16 -16.81
CA ALA A 265 -7.61 42.86 -15.66
C ALA A 265 -8.14 42.30 -14.33
N TRP A 266 -9.43 42.00 -14.26
CA TRP A 266 -10.04 41.37 -13.09
C TRP A 266 -9.52 39.95 -12.83
N THR A 267 -9.34 39.15 -13.89
CA THR A 267 -8.76 37.80 -13.80
C THR A 267 -7.33 37.83 -13.29
N VAL A 268 -6.51 38.78 -13.77
CA VAL A 268 -5.13 39.01 -13.30
C VAL A 268 -5.10 39.44 -11.83
N SER A 269 -6.00 40.34 -11.41
CA SER A 269 -6.13 40.74 -10.00
C SER A 269 -6.44 39.55 -9.08
N ARG A 270 -7.37 38.67 -9.50
CA ARG A 270 -7.75 37.47 -8.75
C ARG A 270 -6.60 36.45 -8.64
N LEU A 271 -5.82 36.29 -9.71
CA LEU A 271 -4.61 35.46 -9.75
C LEU A 271 -3.59 35.90 -8.69
N VAL A 272 -3.32 37.20 -8.65
CA VAL A 272 -2.36 37.79 -7.71
C VAL A 272 -2.84 37.59 -6.27
N VAL A 273 -4.11 37.86 -5.97
CA VAL A 273 -4.67 37.69 -4.62
C VAL A 273 -4.59 36.24 -4.13
N ASN A 274 -4.94 35.25 -4.95
CA ASN A 274 -4.86 33.85 -4.55
C ASN A 274 -3.41 33.40 -4.29
N ARG A 275 -2.45 33.86 -5.10
CA ARG A 275 -1.02 33.57 -4.89
C ARG A 275 -0.49 34.22 -3.61
N MET A 276 -0.92 35.44 -3.31
CA MET A 276 -0.53 36.11 -2.06
C MET A 276 -1.17 35.41 -0.85
N ALA A 277 -2.44 35.00 -0.96
CA ALA A 277 -3.13 34.21 0.06
C ALA A 277 -2.40 32.88 0.32
N TRP A 278 -1.97 32.18 -0.73
CA TRP A 278 -1.20 30.95 -0.61
C TRP A 278 0.06 31.14 0.24
N LEU A 279 0.87 32.17 -0.06
CA LEU A 279 2.10 32.47 0.68
C LEU A 279 1.82 32.88 2.14
N LEU A 280 0.85 33.77 2.36
CA LEU A 280 0.46 34.22 3.71
C LEU A 280 -0.05 33.06 4.58
N CYS A 281 -1.01 32.28 4.06
CA CYS A 281 -1.55 31.13 4.77
C CYS A 281 -0.45 30.10 5.07
N SER A 282 0.50 29.92 4.14
CA SER A 282 1.63 29.00 4.37
C SER A 282 2.58 29.50 5.45
N GLY A 283 2.93 30.79 5.45
CA GLY A 283 3.75 31.39 6.50
C GLY A 283 3.10 31.24 7.88
N TRP A 284 1.82 31.58 7.99
CA TRP A 284 1.04 31.44 9.22
C TRP A 284 0.93 29.98 9.69
N MET A 285 0.65 29.05 8.77
CA MET A 285 0.65 27.61 9.03
C MET A 285 1.98 27.16 9.62
N LEU A 286 3.12 27.53 9.02
CA LEU A 286 4.44 27.10 9.47
C LEU A 286 4.74 27.60 10.88
N VAL A 287 4.42 28.87 11.18
CA VAL A 287 4.57 29.42 12.53
C VAL A 287 3.77 28.60 13.53
N CYS A 288 2.46 28.44 13.31
CA CYS A 288 1.59 27.69 14.21
C CYS A 288 2.02 26.23 14.37
N ALA A 289 2.39 25.55 13.27
CA ALA A 289 2.83 24.16 13.29
C ALA A 289 4.14 23.96 14.06
N VAL A 290 5.11 24.89 13.94
CA VAL A 290 6.38 24.83 14.69
C VAL A 290 6.14 25.01 16.20
N PHE A 291 5.29 25.97 16.58
CA PHE A 291 4.92 26.16 17.99
C PHE A 291 4.18 24.94 18.55
N ALA A 292 3.20 24.42 17.81
CA ALA A 292 2.48 23.20 18.18
C ALA A 292 3.43 21.98 18.29
N TYR A 293 4.36 21.81 17.35
CA TYR A 293 5.35 20.73 17.38
C TYR A 293 6.22 20.79 18.63
N ARG A 294 6.79 21.96 18.95
CA ARG A 294 7.62 22.12 20.16
C ARG A 294 6.86 21.83 21.45
N LEU A 295 5.56 22.14 21.47
CA LEU A 295 4.69 21.87 22.62
C LEU A 295 4.46 20.36 22.82
N ILE A 296 4.20 19.61 21.74
CA ILE A 296 3.72 18.22 21.85
C ILE A 296 4.76 17.15 21.50
N VAL A 297 5.91 17.49 20.92
CA VAL A 297 6.92 16.48 20.55
C VAL A 297 7.39 15.68 21.76
N GLY A 298 7.46 16.30 22.94
CA GLY A 298 7.81 15.63 24.19
C GLY A 298 6.75 14.63 24.66
N SER A 299 5.50 14.68 24.19
CA SER A 299 4.47 13.72 24.62
C SER A 299 4.74 12.33 24.06
N GLY A 300 5.06 12.21 22.77
CA GLY A 300 5.39 10.92 22.15
C GLY A 300 6.71 10.32 22.64
N MET A 301 7.63 11.15 23.15
CA MET A 301 8.88 10.67 23.77
C MET A 301 8.69 9.98 25.12
N ARG A 302 7.53 10.15 25.78
CA ARG A 302 7.25 9.57 27.10
C ARG A 302 6.77 8.11 27.05
N GLY A 303 6.60 7.53 25.86
CA GLY A 303 6.19 6.14 25.65
C GLY A 303 4.75 5.98 25.18
N GLU A 304 4.42 4.79 24.66
CA GLU A 304 3.14 4.47 23.97
C GLU A 304 1.90 4.63 24.87
N HIS A 305 2.07 4.51 26.19
CA HIS A 305 0.99 4.65 27.17
C HIS A 305 1.02 5.99 27.93
N ALA A 306 1.94 6.89 27.59
CA ALA A 306 2.03 8.17 28.27
C ALA A 306 0.96 9.12 27.75
N THR A 307 0.07 9.56 28.65
CA THR A 307 -0.94 10.57 28.32
C THR A 307 -0.32 11.96 28.25
N ALA A 308 -0.75 12.75 27.28
CA ALA A 308 -0.41 14.17 27.23
C ALA A 308 -0.95 14.89 28.47
N ARG A 309 -0.17 15.84 28.98
CA ARG A 309 -0.62 16.68 30.10
C ARG A 309 -1.78 17.54 29.62
N ILE A 310 -2.78 17.76 30.46
CA ILE A 310 -3.96 18.59 30.13
C ILE A 310 -3.54 19.95 29.52
N GLY A 311 -2.46 20.56 30.03
CA GLY A 311 -1.91 21.79 29.46
C GLY A 311 -1.41 21.67 28.02
N GLU A 312 -0.76 20.57 27.64
CA GLU A 312 -0.32 20.30 26.26
C GLU A 312 -1.53 20.18 25.33
N ILE A 313 -2.59 19.51 25.78
CA ILE A 313 -3.84 19.37 25.03
C ILE A 313 -4.53 20.73 24.85
N ALA A 314 -4.72 21.47 25.94
CA ALA A 314 -5.38 22.76 25.93
C ALA A 314 -4.64 23.75 25.03
N TRP A 315 -3.31 23.81 25.11
CA TRP A 315 -2.52 24.69 24.25
C TRP A 315 -2.55 24.27 22.78
N LEU A 316 -2.57 22.96 22.45
CA LEU A 316 -2.73 22.53 21.07
C LEU A 316 -4.08 22.96 20.48
N VAL A 317 -5.15 22.85 21.26
CA VAL A 317 -6.50 23.31 20.86
C VAL A 317 -6.50 24.83 20.68
N VAL A 318 -5.91 25.58 21.61
CA VAL A 318 -5.79 27.04 21.53
C VAL A 318 -4.99 27.47 20.29
N ILE A 319 -3.83 26.86 20.03
CA ILE A 319 -3.02 27.16 18.84
C ILE A 319 -3.79 26.85 17.55
N SER A 320 -4.51 25.72 17.51
CA SER A 320 -5.30 25.33 16.34
C SER A 320 -6.48 26.30 16.10
N ALA A 321 -7.18 26.70 17.16
CA ALA A 321 -8.27 27.69 17.07
C ALA A 321 -7.75 29.08 16.69
N ALA A 322 -6.63 29.52 17.28
CA ALA A 322 -5.96 30.77 16.94
C ALA A 322 -5.46 30.76 15.49
N ALA A 323 -4.99 29.61 15.00
CA ALA A 323 -4.58 29.46 13.61
C ALA A 323 -5.76 29.71 12.66
N VAL A 324 -6.92 29.10 12.92
CA VAL A 324 -8.17 29.33 12.17
C VAL A 324 -8.59 30.79 12.20
N GLY A 325 -8.55 31.42 13.38
CA GLY A 325 -8.81 32.86 13.53
C GLY A 325 -7.87 33.71 12.68
N GLY A 326 -6.58 33.37 12.66
CA GLY A 326 -5.58 34.02 11.81
C GLY A 326 -5.85 33.84 10.32
N PHE A 327 -6.27 32.66 9.86
CA PHE A 327 -6.67 32.47 8.45
C PHE A 327 -7.88 33.33 8.06
N VAL A 328 -8.87 33.45 8.94
CA VAL A 328 -10.02 34.35 8.74
C VAL A 328 -9.58 35.81 8.72
N ALA A 329 -8.70 36.22 9.63
CA ALA A 329 -8.18 37.58 9.71
C ALA A 329 -7.36 37.95 8.47
N TRP A 330 -6.46 37.07 8.02
CA TRP A 330 -5.69 37.27 6.78
C TRP A 330 -6.59 37.37 5.57
N ARG A 331 -7.66 36.56 5.52
CA ARG A 331 -8.67 36.64 4.46
C ARG A 331 -9.36 38.00 4.44
N SER A 332 -9.75 38.52 5.61
CA SER A 332 -10.34 39.85 5.74
C SER A 332 -9.37 40.93 5.25
N LEU A 333 -8.10 40.88 5.69
CA LEU A 333 -7.06 41.82 5.28
C LEU A 333 -6.82 41.79 3.76
N LEU A 334 -6.76 40.59 3.16
CA LEU A 334 -6.60 40.40 1.72
C LEU A 334 -7.72 41.01 0.87
N MET A 335 -8.90 41.23 1.46
CA MET A 335 -10.04 41.85 0.77
C MET A 335 -10.03 43.38 0.85
N HIS A 336 -9.34 43.97 1.83
CA HIS A 336 -9.41 45.41 2.13
C HIS A 336 -8.08 46.16 1.94
N ALA A 337 -6.94 45.45 1.93
CA ALA A 337 -5.62 46.08 1.81
C ALA A 337 -5.19 46.28 0.35
N PRO A 338 -4.42 47.34 0.03
CA PRO A 338 -3.93 47.58 -1.31
C PRO A 338 -2.83 46.58 -1.71
N ALA A 339 -2.81 46.20 -3.00
CA ALA A 339 -1.99 45.10 -3.53
C ALA A 339 -0.48 45.20 -3.24
N LYS A 340 0.07 46.42 -3.17
CA LYS A 340 1.50 46.66 -2.86
C LYS A 340 1.89 46.11 -1.49
N TYR A 341 1.12 46.42 -0.44
CA TYR A 341 1.41 45.96 0.92
C TYR A 341 1.10 44.47 1.11
N LEU A 342 0.14 43.93 0.35
CA LEU A 342 -0.17 42.50 0.35
C LEU A 342 1.00 41.65 -0.15
N ARG A 343 1.75 42.13 -1.15
CA ARG A 343 2.90 41.39 -1.69
C ARG A 343 4.06 41.32 -0.70
N THR A 344 4.47 42.44 -0.12
CA THR A 344 5.53 42.47 0.89
C THR A 344 5.13 41.69 2.14
N GLY A 345 3.89 41.83 2.60
CA GLY A 345 3.36 41.05 3.72
C GLY A 345 3.37 39.54 3.45
N ALA A 346 3.01 39.10 2.24
CA ALA A 346 2.98 37.69 1.88
C ALA A 346 4.34 37.01 1.89
N TRP A 347 5.34 37.65 1.27
CA TRP A 347 6.72 37.15 1.30
C TRP A 347 7.33 37.24 2.70
N GLY A 348 7.08 38.34 3.43
CA GLY A 348 7.53 38.49 4.81
C GLY A 348 6.97 37.41 5.73
N GLY A 349 5.66 37.15 5.66
CA GLY A 349 5.00 36.09 6.43
C GLY A 349 5.57 34.70 6.13
N LEU A 350 5.82 34.39 4.86
CA LEU A 350 6.47 33.13 4.48
C LEU A 350 7.90 33.04 5.02
N LEU A 351 8.71 34.10 4.92
CA LEU A 351 10.08 34.13 5.43
C LEU A 351 10.12 33.88 6.93
N VAL A 352 9.20 34.49 7.70
CA VAL A 352 9.07 34.24 9.14
C VAL A 352 8.73 32.77 9.40
N GLY A 353 7.75 32.21 8.69
CA GLY A 353 7.41 30.79 8.82
C GLY A 353 8.57 29.84 8.50
N LEU A 354 9.31 30.10 7.41
CA LEU A 354 10.50 29.33 7.03
C LEU A 354 11.62 29.46 8.08
N SER A 355 11.78 30.65 8.66
CA SER A 355 12.74 30.89 9.74
C SER A 355 12.39 30.07 10.98
N CYS A 356 11.10 29.96 11.33
CA CYS A 356 10.66 29.08 12.41
C CYS A 356 10.98 27.60 12.13
N VAL A 357 10.78 27.13 10.90
CA VAL A 357 11.15 25.74 10.51
C VAL A 357 12.66 25.53 10.56
N ALA A 358 13.46 26.51 10.13
CA ALA A 358 14.91 26.46 10.21
C ALA A 358 15.42 26.21 11.65
N LEU A 359 14.70 26.72 12.66
CA LEU A 359 15.00 26.47 14.08
C LEU A 359 14.69 25.03 14.55
N LEU A 360 14.00 24.21 13.77
CA LEU A 360 13.74 22.79 14.05
C LEU A 360 14.70 21.85 13.28
N LEU A 361 15.31 22.29 12.18
CA LEU A 361 16.17 21.46 11.34
C LEU A 361 17.30 20.76 12.11
N PRO A 362 18.05 21.43 13.01
CA PRO A 362 19.14 20.78 13.74
C PRO A 362 18.69 19.58 14.58
N SER A 363 17.52 19.66 15.22
CA SER A 363 16.95 18.54 15.97
C SER A 363 16.43 17.45 15.04
N MET A 364 15.80 17.80 13.92
CA MET A 364 15.21 16.84 12.97
C MET A 364 16.24 16.09 12.11
N LEU A 365 17.44 16.66 11.91
CA LEU A 365 18.49 16.07 11.08
C LEU A 365 19.55 15.30 11.88
N ARG A 366 19.52 15.38 13.22
CA ARG A 366 20.48 14.71 14.10
C ARG A 366 20.44 13.19 13.89
N GLY A 367 21.60 12.57 13.62
CA GLY A 367 21.70 11.12 13.35
C GLY A 367 21.20 10.67 11.97
N ARG A 368 20.57 11.57 11.18
CA ARG A 368 19.91 11.22 9.92
C ARG A 368 20.77 11.40 8.67
N LEU A 369 21.85 12.18 8.78
CA LEU A 369 22.79 12.46 7.68
C LEU A 369 23.75 11.29 7.44
N SER A 370 24.14 10.55 8.48
CA SER A 370 25.04 9.39 8.38
C SER A 370 24.31 8.09 7.99
N GLY A 371 23.03 7.93 8.38
CA GLY A 371 22.22 6.74 8.07
C GLY A 371 21.61 6.69 6.65
N GLY A 372 21.90 7.68 5.80
CA GLY A 372 21.36 7.75 4.43
C GLY A 372 21.76 6.56 3.54
N TYR A 373 22.93 5.99 3.78
CA TYR A 373 23.46 4.87 2.99
C TYR A 373 22.79 3.54 3.32
N GLU A 374 22.31 3.31 4.54
CA GLU A 374 21.69 2.01 4.89
C GLU A 374 20.22 1.89 4.45
N THR A 375 19.44 2.98 4.44
CA THR A 375 18.02 2.93 3.99
C THR A 375 17.85 3.18 2.49
N ALA A 376 18.60 4.12 1.89
CA ALA A 376 18.59 4.30 0.45
C ALA A 376 19.43 3.24 -0.28
N GLY A 377 20.54 2.80 0.32
CA GLY A 377 21.38 1.71 -0.22
C GLY A 377 20.68 0.34 -0.15
N ALA A 378 19.92 0.05 0.92
CA ALA A 378 19.09 -1.16 0.97
C ALA A 378 18.03 -1.19 -0.15
N ARG A 379 17.40 -0.06 -0.46
CA ARG A 379 16.47 0.05 -1.60
C ARG A 379 17.17 -0.18 -2.94
N GLY A 380 18.40 0.29 -3.09
CA GLY A 380 19.23 -0.02 -4.27
C GLY A 380 19.42 -1.52 -4.48
N LEU A 381 19.69 -2.27 -3.40
CA LEU A 381 19.77 -3.73 -3.45
C LEU A 381 18.43 -4.37 -3.83
N PHE A 382 17.32 -3.91 -3.24
CA PHE A 382 15.99 -4.43 -3.56
C PHE A 382 15.66 -4.21 -5.04
N TYR A 383 15.96 -3.03 -5.58
CA TYR A 383 15.68 -2.70 -6.97
C TYR A 383 16.55 -3.53 -7.94
N HIS A 384 17.82 -3.76 -7.58
CA HIS A 384 18.71 -4.63 -8.34
C HIS A 384 18.16 -6.06 -8.42
N ASP A 385 17.74 -6.62 -7.28
CA ASP A 385 17.23 -7.99 -7.23
C ASP A 385 15.83 -8.10 -7.86
N ALA A 386 14.98 -7.07 -7.71
CA ALA A 386 13.70 -6.95 -8.39
C ALA A 386 13.87 -6.95 -9.92
N TRP A 387 14.88 -6.24 -10.43
CA TRP A 387 15.19 -6.26 -11.86
C TRP A 387 15.55 -7.65 -12.38
N THR A 388 16.14 -8.50 -11.53
CA THR A 388 16.41 -9.90 -11.87
C THR A 388 15.13 -10.72 -12.02
N LEU A 389 14.11 -10.47 -11.19
CA LEU A 389 12.78 -11.09 -11.34
C LEU A 389 12.02 -10.54 -12.56
N ILE A 390 12.04 -9.22 -12.79
CA ILE A 390 11.40 -8.59 -13.95
C ILE A 390 11.96 -9.17 -15.25
N ARG A 391 13.28 -9.37 -15.36
CA ARG A 391 13.90 -10.00 -16.54
C ARG A 391 13.46 -11.44 -16.78
N ARG A 392 13.01 -12.17 -15.76
CA ARG A 392 12.50 -13.54 -15.89
C ARG A 392 11.05 -13.61 -16.38
N ALA A 393 10.28 -12.53 -16.27
CA ALA A 393 8.89 -12.46 -16.74
C ALA A 393 8.51 -11.03 -17.19
N PRO A 394 9.18 -10.47 -18.22
CA PRO A 394 9.12 -9.04 -18.51
C PRO A 394 7.78 -8.56 -19.08
N LEU A 395 7.03 -9.46 -19.74
CA LEU A 395 5.79 -9.09 -20.43
C LEU A 395 4.58 -9.08 -19.51
N LEU A 396 4.37 -10.19 -18.77
CA LEU A 396 3.15 -10.46 -18.01
C LEU A 396 3.38 -10.55 -16.50
N GLY A 397 4.63 -10.46 -16.03
CA GLY A 397 4.96 -10.60 -14.62
C GLY A 397 4.70 -12.01 -14.07
N ARG A 398 4.58 -12.12 -12.75
CA ARG A 398 4.33 -13.38 -12.03
C ARG A 398 3.04 -13.35 -11.17
N GLY A 399 2.12 -12.42 -11.42
CA GLY A 399 0.87 -12.30 -10.68
C GLY A 399 1.04 -11.56 -9.35
N GLY A 400 0.00 -11.51 -8.52
CA GLY A 400 -0.01 -10.68 -7.31
C GLY A 400 1.08 -11.02 -6.31
N GLU A 401 1.64 -9.97 -5.67
CA GLU A 401 2.61 -10.07 -4.58
C GLU A 401 3.90 -10.79 -4.99
N SER A 402 4.30 -10.62 -6.25
CA SER A 402 5.43 -11.34 -6.85
C SER A 402 6.72 -11.12 -6.08
N TRP A 403 6.96 -9.90 -5.57
CA TRP A 403 8.14 -9.64 -4.75
C TRP A 403 8.11 -10.46 -3.46
N ARG A 404 7.03 -10.35 -2.68
CA ARG A 404 6.86 -11.04 -1.38
C ARG A 404 7.04 -12.55 -1.51
N MET A 405 6.58 -13.14 -2.61
CA MET A 405 6.65 -14.58 -2.83
C MET A 405 8.02 -15.05 -3.36
N LEU A 406 8.76 -14.20 -4.07
CA LEU A 406 9.90 -14.62 -4.88
C LEU A 406 11.22 -13.92 -4.55
N PHE A 407 11.27 -12.93 -3.67
CA PHE A 407 12.52 -12.18 -3.47
C PHE A 407 13.63 -13.06 -2.88
N THR A 408 13.29 -13.99 -1.99
CA THR A 408 14.25 -14.87 -1.27
C THR A 408 15.09 -15.75 -2.20
N GLN A 409 14.58 -16.09 -3.39
CA GLN A 409 15.33 -16.87 -4.39
C GLN A 409 16.30 -16.03 -5.25
N VAL A 410 16.18 -14.69 -5.23
CA VAL A 410 17.03 -13.78 -6.02
C VAL A 410 17.91 -12.87 -5.18
N GLN A 411 17.80 -12.90 -3.85
CA GLN A 411 18.55 -12.01 -2.98
C GLN A 411 20.06 -12.09 -3.29
N SER A 412 20.65 -10.93 -3.49
CA SER A 412 22.11 -10.78 -3.65
C SER A 412 22.82 -10.72 -2.30
N GLN A 413 22.11 -10.37 -1.22
CA GLN A 413 22.62 -10.27 0.14
C GLN A 413 21.54 -10.72 1.15
N PRO A 414 21.90 -11.21 2.34
CA PRO A 414 20.96 -11.69 3.37
C PRO A 414 20.20 -10.55 4.08
N TYR A 415 19.43 -9.76 3.33
CA TYR A 415 18.56 -8.71 3.86
C TYR A 415 17.15 -9.22 4.19
N VAL A 416 16.42 -8.44 4.97
CA VAL A 416 14.97 -8.60 5.19
C VAL A 416 14.26 -7.50 4.40
N GLY A 417 13.23 -7.85 3.63
CA GLY A 417 12.53 -6.89 2.79
C GLY A 417 11.38 -7.51 2.02
N ASN A 418 10.24 -7.73 2.69
CA ASN A 418 9.03 -8.29 2.07
C ASN A 418 8.34 -7.32 1.10
N GLU A 419 8.80 -6.08 1.03
CA GLU A 419 8.28 -5.03 0.16
C GLU A 419 9.41 -4.47 -0.69
N VAL A 420 9.19 -4.28 -2.00
CA VAL A 420 10.21 -3.72 -2.89
C VAL A 420 10.40 -2.21 -2.65
N HIS A 421 9.47 -1.56 -1.93
CA HIS A 421 9.46 -0.11 -1.66
C HIS A 421 9.36 0.76 -2.93
N SER A 422 8.62 0.30 -3.93
CA SER A 422 8.19 1.09 -5.08
C SER A 422 6.95 0.46 -5.71
N GLY A 423 5.81 1.14 -5.65
CA GLY A 423 4.55 0.62 -6.20
C GLY A 423 4.62 0.35 -7.71
N TYR A 424 5.48 1.07 -8.44
CA TYR A 424 5.69 0.82 -9.87
C TYR A 424 6.55 -0.41 -10.14
N LEU A 425 7.55 -0.70 -9.30
CA LEU A 425 8.31 -1.94 -9.42
C LEU A 425 7.45 -3.14 -9.03
N GLU A 426 6.59 -3.01 -8.00
CA GLU A 426 5.63 -4.06 -7.64
C GLU A 426 4.70 -4.36 -8.82
N LEU A 427 4.12 -3.32 -9.45
CA LEU A 427 3.27 -3.50 -10.64
C LEU A 427 4.03 -4.15 -11.82
N ALA A 428 5.32 -3.83 -11.99
CA ALA A 428 6.17 -4.43 -13.01
C ALA A 428 6.48 -5.91 -12.73
N LEU A 429 6.68 -6.27 -11.47
CA LEU A 429 6.87 -7.66 -11.04
C LEU A 429 5.59 -8.47 -11.22
N ASP A 430 4.46 -7.87 -10.87
CA ASP A 430 3.15 -8.53 -10.89
C ASP A 430 2.60 -8.72 -12.30
N LEU A 431 2.58 -7.66 -13.12
CA LEU A 431 1.89 -7.63 -14.41
C LEU A 431 2.82 -7.33 -15.60
N GLY A 432 4.13 -7.20 -15.37
CA GLY A 432 5.11 -6.91 -16.41
C GLY A 432 4.93 -5.52 -17.04
N ILE A 433 5.60 -5.31 -18.17
CA ILE A 433 5.50 -4.07 -18.95
C ILE A 433 4.08 -3.82 -19.46
N LEU A 434 3.30 -4.88 -19.72
CA LEU A 434 1.92 -4.74 -20.17
C LEU A 434 1.06 -4.07 -19.09
N GLY A 435 1.16 -4.53 -17.85
CA GLY A 435 0.49 -3.91 -16.71
C GLY A 435 0.90 -2.45 -16.51
N LEU A 436 2.20 -2.16 -16.59
CA LEU A 436 2.72 -0.78 -16.52
C LEU A 436 2.12 0.12 -17.60
N ILE A 437 2.09 -0.33 -18.85
CA ILE A 437 1.53 0.43 -19.97
C ILE A 437 0.05 0.70 -19.75
N VAL A 438 -0.72 -0.32 -19.38
CA VAL A 438 -2.16 -0.21 -19.11
C VAL A 438 -2.42 0.76 -17.97
N PHE A 439 -1.69 0.62 -16.86
CA PHE A 439 -1.78 1.53 -15.72
C PHE A 439 -1.44 2.97 -16.11
N ALA A 440 -0.36 3.17 -16.87
CA ALA A 440 0.04 4.49 -17.35
C ALA A 440 -1.02 5.11 -18.27
N VAL A 441 -1.60 4.35 -19.20
CA VAL A 441 -2.67 4.84 -20.09
C VAL A 441 -3.91 5.25 -19.29
N ILE A 442 -4.36 4.42 -18.35
CA ILE A 442 -5.50 4.73 -17.48
C ILE A 442 -5.20 5.99 -16.66
N GLY A 443 -4.02 6.05 -16.02
CA GLY A 443 -3.57 7.21 -15.26
C GLY A 443 -3.55 8.48 -16.11
N ILE A 444 -2.96 8.46 -17.30
CA ILE A 444 -2.89 9.61 -18.21
C ILE A 444 -4.31 10.09 -18.59
N VAL A 445 -5.23 9.18 -18.92
CA VAL A 445 -6.61 9.53 -19.27
C VAL A 445 -7.31 10.23 -18.10
N LEU A 446 -7.21 9.68 -16.90
CA LEU A 446 -7.84 10.24 -15.70
C LEU A 446 -7.21 11.58 -15.30
N LEU A 447 -5.87 11.66 -15.25
CA LEU A 447 -5.15 12.87 -14.87
C LEU A 447 -5.32 13.98 -15.92
N LYS A 448 -5.47 13.66 -17.20
CA LYS A 448 -5.81 14.63 -18.25
C LYS A 448 -7.18 15.27 -18.01
N ARG A 449 -8.17 14.49 -17.57
CA ARG A 449 -9.50 15.02 -17.20
C ARG A 449 -9.39 15.96 -16.00
N VAL A 450 -8.62 15.59 -14.97
CA VAL A 450 -8.33 16.50 -13.83
C VAL A 450 -7.62 17.77 -14.29
N TRP A 451 -6.62 17.65 -15.17
CA TRP A 451 -5.91 18.80 -15.75
C TRP A 451 -6.83 19.75 -16.54
N GLN A 452 -7.86 19.23 -17.20
CA GLN A 452 -8.80 20.05 -17.96
C GLN A 452 -9.78 20.76 -17.03
N ALA A 453 -10.30 20.05 -16.03
CA ALA A 453 -11.35 20.56 -15.15
C ALA A 453 -10.80 21.39 -13.96
N ASP A 454 -9.89 20.83 -13.16
CA ASP A 454 -9.33 21.47 -11.97
C ASP A 454 -7.86 21.09 -11.69
N ARG A 455 -6.94 21.72 -12.43
CA ARG A 455 -5.49 21.43 -12.41
C ARG A 455 -4.89 21.40 -11.01
N ILE A 456 -5.35 22.24 -10.09
CA ILE A 456 -4.76 22.33 -8.76
C ILE A 456 -4.98 21.07 -7.93
N VAL A 457 -5.99 20.25 -8.26
CA VAL A 457 -6.24 18.96 -7.60
C VAL A 457 -5.16 17.93 -7.94
N LEU A 458 -4.37 18.14 -9.00
CA LEU A 458 -3.19 17.32 -9.29
C LEU A 458 -2.11 17.44 -8.21
N VAL A 459 -2.16 18.46 -7.37
CA VAL A 459 -1.18 18.68 -6.30
C VAL A 459 -1.27 17.59 -5.22
N PRO A 460 -2.41 17.37 -4.52
CA PRO A 460 -2.54 16.27 -3.57
C PRO A 460 -2.42 14.89 -4.23
N ILE A 461 -2.88 14.72 -5.48
CA ILE A 461 -2.68 13.49 -6.26
C ILE A 461 -1.18 13.23 -6.50
N GLY A 462 -0.43 14.26 -6.88
CA GLY A 462 1.00 14.17 -7.16
C GLY A 462 1.81 13.79 -5.93
N VAL A 463 1.43 14.25 -4.73
CA VAL A 463 2.08 13.82 -3.48
C VAL A 463 1.99 12.30 -3.31
N LEU A 464 0.80 11.72 -3.51
CA LEU A 464 0.59 10.27 -3.40
C LEU A 464 1.33 9.49 -4.49
N LEU A 465 1.29 9.94 -5.75
CA LEU A 465 1.93 9.24 -6.86
C LEU A 465 3.46 9.30 -6.82
N LEU A 466 4.03 10.44 -6.39
CA LEU A 466 5.48 10.61 -6.31
C LEU A 466 6.08 9.92 -5.09
N HIS A 467 5.39 9.90 -3.95
CA HIS A 467 5.87 9.18 -2.77
C HIS A 467 5.88 7.66 -3.01
N ALA A 468 4.83 7.13 -3.63
CA ALA A 468 4.72 5.72 -3.99
C ALA A 468 5.80 5.23 -4.98
N ALA A 469 6.57 6.14 -5.59
CA ALA A 469 7.71 5.78 -6.42
C ALA A 469 8.90 5.23 -5.61
N VAL A 470 8.98 5.62 -4.34
CA VAL A 470 10.09 5.31 -3.43
C VAL A 470 9.61 4.65 -2.14
N ASP A 471 8.34 4.27 -2.05
CA ASP A 471 7.79 3.51 -0.94
C ASP A 471 6.66 2.57 -1.41
N PHE A 472 6.21 1.67 -0.53
CA PHE A 472 5.17 0.68 -0.83
C PHE A 472 3.74 1.17 -0.52
N ASP A 473 3.47 2.48 -0.66
CA ASP A 473 2.17 3.07 -0.32
C ASP A 473 0.99 2.41 -1.05
N MET A 474 1.23 1.91 -2.28
CA MET A 474 0.21 1.27 -3.12
C MET A 474 -0.29 -0.08 -2.56
N SER A 475 0.42 -0.69 -1.59
CA SER A 475 -0.02 -1.92 -0.91
C SER A 475 -1.18 -1.66 0.06
N PHE A 476 -1.45 -0.40 0.43
CA PHE A 476 -2.56 -0.02 1.29
C PHE A 476 -3.84 0.26 0.50
N GLY A 477 -4.95 -0.43 0.78
CA GLY A 477 -6.21 -0.16 0.09
C GLY A 477 -6.73 1.27 0.29
N TYR A 478 -6.46 1.89 1.44
CA TYR A 478 -6.79 3.29 1.69
C TYR A 478 -6.12 4.27 0.70
N TYR A 479 -4.90 3.97 0.23
CA TYR A 479 -4.20 4.78 -0.78
C TYR A 479 -5.06 4.93 -2.04
N TRP A 480 -5.57 3.82 -2.57
CA TRP A 480 -6.35 3.80 -3.80
C TRP A 480 -7.71 4.47 -3.64
N LEU A 481 -8.41 4.24 -2.53
CA LEU A 481 -9.70 4.89 -2.27
C LEU A 481 -9.57 6.41 -2.16
N LEU A 482 -8.52 6.89 -1.47
CA LEU A 482 -8.24 8.32 -1.36
C LEU A 482 -7.86 8.93 -2.72
N LEU A 483 -6.99 8.25 -3.47
CA LEU A 483 -6.58 8.67 -4.82
C LEU A 483 -7.79 8.77 -5.76
N VAL A 484 -8.65 7.75 -5.78
CA VAL A 484 -9.91 7.73 -6.53
C VAL A 484 -10.80 8.89 -6.12
N GLY A 485 -10.93 9.16 -4.81
CA GLY A 485 -11.69 10.29 -4.29
C GLY A 485 -11.20 11.64 -4.84
N PHE A 486 -9.89 11.91 -4.80
CA PHE A 486 -9.32 13.13 -5.37
C PHE A 486 -9.47 13.21 -6.89
N VAL A 487 -9.27 12.10 -7.60
CA VAL A 487 -9.43 12.03 -9.06
C VAL A 487 -10.88 12.36 -9.44
N VAL A 488 -11.87 11.68 -8.85
CA VAL A 488 -13.29 11.91 -9.17
C VAL A 488 -13.70 13.35 -8.86
N TYR A 489 -13.24 13.92 -7.74
CA TYR A 489 -13.48 15.33 -7.44
C TYR A 489 -12.89 16.26 -8.51
N GLY A 490 -11.65 16.01 -8.92
CA GLY A 490 -10.89 16.86 -9.85
C GLY A 490 -11.31 16.75 -11.31
N MET A 491 -11.92 15.64 -11.75
CA MET A 491 -12.22 15.36 -13.16
C MET A 491 -13.30 16.24 -13.80
N GLY A 492 -14.07 17.02 -13.02
CA GLY A 492 -15.14 17.86 -13.58
C GLY A 492 -16.38 17.09 -14.03
N SER A 493 -17.37 17.79 -14.58
CA SER A 493 -18.56 17.16 -15.16
C SER A 493 -18.28 16.59 -16.55
N GLU A 494 -18.80 15.39 -16.84
CA GLU A 494 -18.73 14.81 -18.19
C GLU A 494 -19.34 15.75 -19.23
N ARG A 495 -18.50 16.33 -20.11
CA ARG A 495 -18.94 17.07 -21.29
C ARG A 495 -18.88 16.24 -22.58
N GLU A 496 -18.10 15.16 -22.61
CA GLU A 496 -17.95 14.31 -23.79
C GLU A 496 -18.57 12.93 -23.59
N ARG A 497 -19.63 12.65 -24.36
CA ARG A 497 -20.11 11.29 -24.58
C ARG A 497 -19.20 10.65 -25.64
N VAL A 498 -18.37 9.69 -25.24
CA VAL A 498 -17.71 8.82 -26.22
C VAL A 498 -18.81 8.08 -26.97
N ALA A 499 -18.82 8.16 -28.30
CA ALA A 499 -19.77 7.48 -29.15
C ALA A 499 -19.47 5.96 -29.21
N ILE A 500 -19.68 5.26 -28.09
CA ILE A 500 -19.68 3.79 -28.07
C ILE A 500 -21.04 3.32 -28.59
N ALA A 501 -21.04 2.38 -29.54
CA ALA A 501 -22.29 1.84 -30.08
C ALA A 501 -23.17 1.29 -28.93
N ARG A 502 -24.49 1.54 -29.01
CA ARG A 502 -25.45 1.18 -27.95
C ARG A 502 -25.36 -0.29 -27.51
N LEU A 503 -25.05 -1.19 -28.45
CA LEU A 503 -24.87 -2.62 -28.20
C LEU A 503 -23.66 -2.90 -27.31
N TRP A 504 -22.47 -2.43 -27.70
CA TRP A 504 -21.23 -2.62 -26.93
C TRP A 504 -21.31 -2.04 -25.52
N ARG A 505 -22.00 -0.90 -25.36
CA ARG A 505 -22.28 -0.34 -24.04
C ARG A 505 -23.14 -1.27 -23.18
N ARG A 506 -24.20 -1.88 -23.74
CA ARG A 506 -25.04 -2.83 -22.99
C ARG A 506 -24.27 -4.09 -22.60
N LEU A 507 -23.52 -4.66 -23.54
CA LEU A 507 -22.69 -5.85 -23.28
C LEU A 507 -21.63 -5.58 -22.21
N GLY A 508 -20.93 -4.45 -22.31
CA GLY A 508 -19.93 -4.06 -21.31
C GLY A 508 -20.51 -3.85 -19.91
N LEU A 509 -21.74 -3.35 -19.80
CA LEU A 509 -22.43 -3.21 -18.51
C LEU A 509 -22.86 -4.55 -17.92
N LEU A 510 -23.40 -5.46 -18.75
CA LEU A 510 -23.75 -6.82 -18.29
C LEU A 510 -22.50 -7.59 -17.86
N ALA A 511 -21.41 -7.48 -18.60
CA ALA A 511 -20.12 -8.07 -18.24
C ALA A 511 -19.59 -7.50 -16.91
N ALA A 512 -19.64 -6.17 -16.73
CA ALA A 512 -19.23 -5.54 -15.48
C ALA A 512 -20.12 -5.97 -14.30
N ALA A 513 -21.44 -6.07 -14.47
CA ALA A 513 -22.34 -6.53 -13.42
C ALA A 513 -22.08 -8.00 -13.04
N ALA A 514 -21.88 -8.87 -14.03
CA ALA A 514 -21.52 -10.26 -13.79
C ALA A 514 -20.18 -10.39 -13.08
N TRP A 515 -19.18 -9.58 -13.48
CA TRP A 515 -17.87 -9.51 -12.83
C TRP A 515 -17.98 -9.09 -11.37
N LEU A 516 -18.68 -8.00 -11.08
CA LEU A 516 -18.87 -7.49 -9.71
C LEU A 516 -19.60 -8.51 -8.83
N ALA A 517 -20.60 -9.21 -9.36
CA ALA A 517 -21.29 -10.27 -8.64
C ALA A 517 -20.37 -11.46 -8.33
N ALA A 518 -19.59 -11.91 -9.31
CA ALA A 518 -18.63 -13.00 -9.12
C ALA A 518 -17.54 -12.63 -8.11
N ALA A 519 -17.00 -11.41 -8.19
CA ALA A 519 -16.01 -10.90 -7.26
C ALA A 519 -16.56 -10.77 -5.83
N ALA A 520 -17.80 -10.30 -5.65
CA ALA A 520 -18.43 -10.25 -4.34
C ALA A 520 -18.61 -11.66 -3.73
N VAL A 521 -19.02 -12.64 -4.53
CA VAL A 521 -19.13 -14.04 -4.07
C VAL A 521 -17.77 -14.61 -3.68
N LEU A 522 -16.73 -14.34 -4.47
CA LEU A 522 -15.36 -14.77 -4.15
C LEU A 522 -14.85 -14.13 -2.86
N GLY A 523 -15.05 -12.82 -2.68
CA GLY A 523 -14.68 -12.11 -1.44
C GLY A 523 -15.41 -12.66 -0.21
N VAL A 524 -16.70 -13.01 -0.32
CA VAL A 524 -17.45 -13.67 0.76
C VAL A 524 -16.86 -15.04 1.10
N ARG A 525 -16.40 -15.80 0.10
CA ARG A 525 -15.74 -17.09 0.34
C ARG A 525 -14.41 -16.93 1.07
N PHE A 526 -13.61 -15.93 0.68
CA PHE A 526 -12.33 -15.65 1.35
C PHE A 526 -12.53 -15.18 2.78
N ASP A 527 -13.50 -14.28 3.04
CA ASP A 527 -13.90 -13.87 4.38
C ASP A 527 -14.35 -15.07 5.25
N ARG A 528 -15.17 -15.98 4.70
CA ARG A 528 -15.54 -17.22 5.39
C ARG A 528 -14.33 -18.10 5.71
N ALA A 529 -13.35 -18.21 4.82
CA ALA A 529 -12.14 -18.98 5.07
C ALA A 529 -11.36 -18.44 6.28
N VAL A 530 -11.29 -17.11 6.44
CA VAL A 530 -10.70 -16.46 7.62
C VAL A 530 -11.48 -16.85 8.88
N GLN A 531 -12.81 -16.72 8.86
CA GLN A 531 -13.67 -17.06 10.00
C GLN A 531 -13.52 -18.54 10.41
N TYR A 532 -13.40 -19.45 9.45
CA TYR A 532 -13.15 -20.87 9.72
C TYR A 532 -11.78 -21.11 10.36
N ARG A 533 -10.73 -20.40 9.92
CA ARG A 533 -9.39 -20.49 10.53
C ARG A 533 -9.37 -19.90 11.94
N GLU A 534 -10.08 -18.80 12.18
CA GLU A 534 -10.26 -18.24 13.53
C GLU A 534 -11.02 -19.21 14.44
N ALA A 535 -12.09 -19.84 13.94
CA ALA A 535 -12.82 -20.87 14.66
C ALA A 535 -11.94 -22.09 14.99
N ALA A 536 -11.06 -22.51 14.08
CA ALA A 536 -10.08 -23.56 14.33
C ALA A 536 -9.10 -23.17 15.45
N SER A 537 -8.61 -21.92 15.42
CA SER A 537 -7.71 -21.38 16.44
C SER A 537 -8.38 -21.27 17.81
N ALA A 538 -9.69 -21.00 17.85
CA ALA A 538 -10.49 -20.91 19.07
C ALA A 538 -10.91 -22.27 19.65
N ALA A 539 -10.81 -23.36 18.87
CA ALA A 539 -11.20 -24.71 19.27
C ALA A 539 -10.16 -25.40 20.18
N SER A 540 -9.51 -24.64 21.07
CA SER A 540 -8.52 -25.11 22.03
C SER A 540 -9.04 -26.32 22.82
N GLY A 541 -8.48 -27.50 22.56
CA GLY A 541 -8.84 -28.76 23.24
C GLY A 541 -9.66 -29.76 22.41
N SER A 542 -10.12 -29.41 21.21
CA SER A 542 -10.79 -30.34 20.30
C SER A 542 -10.10 -30.37 18.94
N ALA A 543 -9.14 -31.29 18.79
CA ALA A 543 -8.45 -31.52 17.51
C ALA A 543 -9.42 -31.82 16.38
N GLN A 544 -10.54 -32.52 16.66
CA GLN A 544 -11.57 -32.83 15.68
C GLN A 544 -12.33 -31.58 15.20
N ALA A 545 -12.64 -30.65 16.11
CA ALA A 545 -13.30 -29.40 15.75
C ALA A 545 -12.37 -28.47 14.95
N ALA A 546 -11.10 -28.39 15.35
CA ALA A 546 -10.07 -27.65 14.61
C ALA A 546 -9.88 -28.23 13.20
N LEU A 547 -9.77 -29.56 13.08
CA LEU A 547 -9.67 -30.25 11.79
C LEU A 547 -10.88 -29.97 10.88
N ALA A 548 -12.11 -30.07 11.41
CA ALA A 548 -13.33 -29.81 10.65
C ALA A 548 -13.41 -28.34 10.18
N ALA A 549 -13.05 -27.39 11.05
CA ALA A 549 -13.02 -25.98 10.71
C ALA A 549 -11.97 -25.68 9.63
N LEU A 550 -10.74 -26.21 9.73
CA LEU A 550 -9.72 -26.03 8.71
C LEU A 550 -10.09 -26.67 7.37
N ARG A 551 -10.79 -27.82 7.35
CA ARG A 551 -11.34 -28.41 6.12
C ARG A 551 -12.36 -27.47 5.47
N ALA A 552 -13.31 -26.94 6.24
CA ALA A 552 -14.27 -25.95 5.72
C ALA A 552 -13.58 -24.66 5.24
N GLY A 553 -12.51 -24.23 5.93
CA GLY A 553 -11.67 -23.11 5.51
C GLY A 553 -10.98 -23.34 4.18
N LEU A 554 -10.42 -24.53 3.97
CA LEU A 554 -9.76 -24.91 2.72
C LEU A 554 -10.76 -25.07 1.57
N ASP A 555 -11.98 -25.57 1.84
CA ASP A 555 -13.05 -25.64 0.82
C ASP A 555 -13.53 -24.24 0.42
N ALA A 556 -13.60 -23.31 1.38
CA ALA A 556 -13.96 -21.92 1.11
C ALA A 556 -12.87 -21.21 0.28
N ASN A 557 -11.59 -21.41 0.62
CA ASN A 557 -10.44 -20.87 -0.10
C ASN A 557 -9.35 -21.96 -0.36
N PRO A 558 -9.44 -22.69 -1.50
CA PRO A 558 -8.54 -23.80 -1.79
C PRO A 558 -7.09 -23.38 -2.07
N TYR A 559 -6.89 -22.09 -2.34
CA TYR A 559 -5.61 -21.49 -2.71
C TYR A 559 -4.75 -21.14 -1.49
N TRP A 560 -5.33 -21.15 -0.29
CA TRP A 560 -4.66 -20.65 0.90
C TRP A 560 -3.70 -21.67 1.52
N THR A 561 -2.41 -21.55 1.17
CA THR A 561 -1.32 -22.40 1.67
C THR A 561 -1.27 -22.49 3.19
N ARG A 562 -1.55 -21.39 3.91
CA ARG A 562 -1.48 -21.38 5.37
C ARG A 562 -2.48 -22.34 6.01
N ILE A 563 -3.76 -22.31 5.60
CA ILE A 563 -4.77 -23.25 6.10
C ILE A 563 -4.38 -24.68 5.75
N ARG A 564 -3.80 -24.89 4.56
CA ARG A 564 -3.37 -26.22 4.10
C ARG A 564 -2.26 -26.82 4.96
N ILE A 565 -1.27 -26.01 5.38
CA ILE A 565 -0.20 -26.47 6.28
C ILE A 565 -0.76 -26.75 7.67
N GLU A 566 -1.54 -25.82 8.24
CA GLU A 566 -2.20 -26.00 9.54
C GLU A 566 -3.10 -27.25 9.54
N LEU A 567 -3.81 -27.52 8.43
CA LEU A 567 -4.63 -28.72 8.26
C LEU A 567 -3.77 -29.99 8.19
N ALA A 568 -2.63 -29.94 7.50
CA ALA A 568 -1.74 -31.09 7.35
C ALA A 568 -1.06 -31.52 8.66
N GLU A 569 -0.96 -30.64 9.65
CA GLU A 569 -0.49 -31.01 11.00
C GLU A 569 -1.52 -31.86 11.76
N LEU A 570 -2.81 -31.62 11.53
CA LEU A 570 -3.91 -32.33 12.18
C LEU A 570 -4.43 -33.54 11.36
N ALA A 571 -4.14 -33.57 10.06
CA ALA A 571 -4.66 -34.59 9.16
C ALA A 571 -4.00 -35.96 9.39
N PRO A 572 -4.74 -37.06 9.15
CA PRO A 572 -4.17 -38.40 9.19
C PRO A 572 -2.94 -38.55 8.27
N PRO A 573 -1.92 -39.34 8.65
CA PRO A 573 -0.68 -39.51 7.88
C PRO A 573 -0.82 -39.72 6.37
N PRO A 574 -1.75 -40.54 5.84
CA PRO A 574 -1.90 -40.72 4.39
C PRO A 574 -2.38 -39.45 3.67
N GLU A 575 -3.16 -38.60 4.34
CA GLU A 575 -3.70 -37.37 3.76
C GLU A 575 -2.65 -36.24 3.73
N ARG A 576 -1.71 -36.20 4.71
CA ARG A 576 -0.71 -35.13 4.86
C ARG A 576 0.06 -34.83 3.57
N ALA A 577 0.63 -35.87 2.96
CA ALA A 577 1.44 -35.73 1.74
C ALA A 577 0.61 -35.18 0.56
N VAL A 578 -0.62 -35.70 0.39
CA VAL A 578 -1.52 -35.28 -0.69
C VAL A 578 -1.94 -33.83 -0.51
N LEU A 579 -2.26 -33.43 0.73
CA LEU A 579 -2.64 -32.06 1.07
C LEU A 579 -1.51 -31.08 0.75
N LEU A 580 -0.28 -31.35 1.21
CA LEU A 580 0.87 -30.48 1.00
C LEU A 580 1.26 -30.41 -0.50
N ALA A 581 1.37 -31.56 -1.17
CA ALA A 581 1.72 -31.62 -2.59
C ALA A 581 0.68 -30.91 -3.49
N ALA A 582 -0.61 -31.02 -3.16
CA ALA A 582 -1.66 -30.29 -3.88
C ALA A 582 -1.52 -28.76 -3.73
N GLY A 583 -0.90 -28.27 -2.67
CA GLY A 583 -0.62 -26.84 -2.48
C GLY A 583 0.37 -26.27 -3.50
N LEU A 584 1.34 -27.08 -3.94
CA LEU A 584 2.32 -26.66 -4.94
C LEU A 584 1.69 -26.37 -6.32
N ARG A 585 0.43 -26.77 -6.56
CA ARG A 585 -0.32 -26.37 -7.76
C ARG A 585 -0.70 -24.88 -7.73
N TYR A 586 -0.85 -24.30 -6.54
CA TYR A 586 -1.25 -22.90 -6.35
C TYR A 586 -0.06 -21.99 -6.03
N GLU A 587 0.96 -22.54 -5.38
CA GLU A 587 2.22 -21.85 -5.06
C GLU A 587 3.42 -22.78 -5.33
N PRO A 588 3.87 -22.88 -6.59
CA PRO A 588 4.89 -23.87 -7.00
C PRO A 588 6.25 -23.70 -6.33
N GLN A 589 6.55 -22.48 -5.87
CA GLN A 589 7.84 -22.12 -5.25
C GLN A 589 7.69 -21.88 -3.74
N SER A 590 6.61 -22.38 -3.13
CA SER A 590 6.34 -22.20 -1.70
C SER A 590 7.35 -22.93 -0.83
N VAL A 591 8.26 -22.16 -0.20
CA VAL A 591 9.24 -22.67 0.75
C VAL A 591 8.57 -23.40 1.92
N PRO A 592 7.49 -22.89 2.55
CA PRO A 592 6.80 -23.61 3.62
C PRO A 592 6.26 -24.99 3.21
N LEU A 593 5.68 -25.12 2.00
CA LEU A 593 5.17 -26.41 1.51
C LEU A 593 6.29 -27.39 1.20
N LEU A 594 7.35 -26.93 0.53
CA LEU A 594 8.51 -27.76 0.23
C LEU A 594 9.21 -28.23 1.50
N TRP A 595 9.34 -27.34 2.49
CA TRP A 595 9.94 -27.70 3.77
C TRP A 595 9.11 -28.77 4.51
N ALA A 596 7.79 -28.58 4.60
CA ALA A 596 6.89 -29.55 5.22
C ALA A 596 6.89 -30.92 4.49
N LEU A 597 7.00 -30.93 3.16
CA LEU A 597 7.16 -32.17 2.38
C LEU A 597 8.50 -32.85 2.65
N GLY A 598 9.58 -32.07 2.80
CA GLY A 598 10.90 -32.58 3.17
C GLY A 598 10.92 -33.21 4.56
N GLN A 599 10.33 -32.55 5.55
CA GLN A 599 10.17 -33.09 6.91
C GLN A 599 9.33 -34.37 6.90
N LEU A 600 8.21 -34.39 6.18
CA LEU A 600 7.37 -35.59 6.07
C LEU A 600 8.10 -36.77 5.40
N ALA A 601 8.92 -36.50 4.38
CA ALA A 601 9.75 -37.52 3.75
C ALA A 601 10.81 -38.05 4.72
N ALA A 602 11.43 -37.18 5.51
CA ALA A 602 12.38 -37.56 6.56
C ALA A 602 11.71 -38.42 7.64
N GLU A 603 10.52 -38.05 8.14
CA GLU A 603 9.73 -38.85 9.08
C GLU A 603 9.47 -40.27 8.55
N ARG A 604 9.25 -40.41 7.24
CA ARG A 604 8.99 -41.69 6.56
C ARG A 604 10.26 -42.44 6.17
N SER A 605 11.45 -41.93 6.52
CA SER A 605 12.73 -42.49 6.09
C SER A 605 12.86 -42.60 4.55
N ASP A 606 12.21 -41.69 3.82
CA ASP A 606 12.39 -41.47 2.39
C ASP A 606 13.52 -40.44 2.20
N VAL A 607 14.74 -40.94 2.12
CA VAL A 607 15.95 -40.13 2.03
C VAL A 607 15.98 -39.29 0.76
N GLN A 608 15.56 -39.86 -0.37
CA GLN A 608 15.58 -39.16 -1.65
C GLN A 608 14.55 -38.03 -1.69
N GLY A 609 13.33 -38.30 -1.22
CA GLY A 609 12.29 -37.27 -1.08
C GLY A 609 12.72 -36.14 -0.15
N ALA A 610 13.29 -36.47 1.01
CA ALA A 610 13.77 -35.48 1.97
C ALA A 610 14.85 -34.58 1.36
N ALA A 611 15.88 -35.18 0.75
CA ALA A 611 16.95 -34.44 0.08
C ALA A 611 16.41 -33.55 -1.06
N HIS A 612 15.50 -34.08 -1.88
CA HIS A 612 14.93 -33.35 -3.01
C HIS A 612 14.15 -32.10 -2.56
N TYR A 613 13.19 -32.26 -1.64
CA TYR A 613 12.35 -31.15 -1.21
C TYR A 613 13.11 -30.12 -0.38
N MET A 614 14.02 -30.56 0.50
CA MET A 614 14.88 -29.63 1.25
C MET A 614 15.81 -28.85 0.31
N CYS A 615 16.41 -29.51 -0.69
CA CYS A 615 17.23 -28.81 -1.68
C CYS A 615 16.45 -27.71 -2.42
N LEU A 616 15.22 -28.01 -2.84
CA LEU A 616 14.34 -27.02 -3.50
C LEU A 616 13.97 -25.87 -2.54
N ALA A 617 13.62 -26.17 -1.29
CA ALA A 617 13.33 -25.15 -0.28
C ALA A 617 14.52 -24.22 -0.04
N LEU A 618 15.72 -24.77 0.13
CA LEU A 618 16.96 -24.00 0.28
C LEU A 618 17.32 -23.20 -0.97
N ARG A 619 16.96 -23.69 -2.17
CA ARG A 619 17.14 -22.93 -3.41
C ARG A 619 16.22 -21.69 -3.44
N TYR A 620 15.00 -21.83 -2.96
CA TYR A 620 14.01 -20.75 -2.96
C TYR A 620 14.14 -19.79 -1.76
N ASP A 621 14.78 -20.22 -0.67
CA ASP A 621 15.16 -19.34 0.45
C ASP A 621 16.60 -19.59 0.89
N ARG A 622 17.53 -19.13 0.05
CA ARG A 622 18.98 -19.39 0.21
C ARG A 622 19.57 -18.85 1.50
N PHE A 623 19.03 -17.75 2.02
CA PHE A 623 19.54 -17.09 3.22
C PHE A 623 18.69 -17.37 4.46
N SER A 624 18.05 -18.55 4.55
CA SER A 624 17.40 -19.01 5.78
C SER A 624 18.40 -19.72 6.69
N LEU A 625 18.83 -19.05 7.76
CA LEU A 625 19.74 -19.63 8.78
C LEU A 625 19.20 -20.95 9.35
N GLU A 626 17.89 -20.95 9.66
CA GLU A 626 17.18 -22.07 10.27
C GLU A 626 17.11 -23.26 9.32
N HIS A 627 16.57 -23.08 8.11
CA HIS A 627 16.44 -24.17 7.15
C HIS A 627 17.79 -24.72 6.69
N GLN A 628 18.81 -23.86 6.50
CA GLN A 628 20.15 -24.34 6.14
C GLN A 628 20.73 -25.25 7.23
N THR A 629 20.57 -24.87 8.50
CA THR A 629 21.05 -25.67 9.63
C THR A 629 20.27 -26.97 9.76
N GLU A 630 18.95 -26.88 9.75
CA GLU A 630 18.06 -28.03 9.95
C GLU A 630 18.17 -29.05 8.81
N ALA A 631 18.39 -28.62 7.57
CA ALA A 631 18.60 -29.54 6.45
C ALA A 631 19.85 -30.40 6.65
N VAL A 632 20.98 -29.80 7.04
CA VAL A 632 22.24 -30.53 7.29
C VAL A 632 22.08 -31.49 8.46
N VAL A 633 21.47 -31.03 9.56
CA VAL A 633 21.23 -31.85 10.76
C VAL A 633 20.30 -33.03 10.45
N THR A 634 19.18 -32.79 9.76
CA THR A 634 18.20 -33.82 9.44
C THR A 634 18.79 -34.89 8.53
N MET A 635 19.50 -34.50 7.47
CA MET A 635 20.14 -35.45 6.57
C MET A 635 21.23 -36.26 7.27
N SER A 636 21.99 -35.66 8.18
CA SER A 636 22.98 -36.39 9.01
C SER A 636 22.31 -37.41 9.94
N GLN A 637 21.21 -37.02 10.60
CA GLN A 637 20.44 -37.92 11.47
C GLN A 637 19.83 -39.09 10.68
N LEU A 638 19.27 -38.82 9.49
CA LEU A 638 18.79 -39.85 8.58
C LEU A 638 19.92 -40.80 8.17
N ALA A 639 21.12 -40.29 7.90
CA ALA A 639 22.25 -41.13 7.53
C ALA A 639 22.62 -42.12 8.64
N VAL A 640 22.66 -41.66 9.89
CA VAL A 640 22.90 -42.51 11.06
C VAL A 640 21.78 -43.53 11.24
N GLY A 641 20.52 -43.08 11.15
CA GLY A 641 19.34 -43.95 11.28
C GLY A 641 19.27 -45.03 10.21
N MET A 642 19.51 -44.68 8.93
CA MET A 642 19.48 -45.62 7.82
C MET A 642 20.61 -46.64 7.93
N ARG A 643 21.79 -46.23 8.39
CA ARG A 643 22.88 -47.16 8.68
C ARG A 643 22.51 -48.13 9.79
N ALA A 644 21.92 -47.64 10.88
CA ALA A 644 21.47 -48.48 11.98
C ALA A 644 20.40 -49.49 11.53
N ALA A 645 19.56 -49.11 10.56
CA ALA A 645 18.58 -49.98 9.92
C ALA A 645 19.15 -50.90 8.81
N GLY A 646 20.46 -50.87 8.54
CA GLY A 646 21.10 -51.68 7.49
C GLY A 646 20.87 -51.20 6.05
N ARG A 647 20.20 -50.06 5.85
CA ARG A 647 19.96 -49.42 4.53
C ARG A 647 21.17 -48.59 4.12
N LEU A 648 22.27 -49.26 3.73
CA LEU A 648 23.58 -48.62 3.51
C LEU A 648 23.59 -47.62 2.34
N ASP A 649 22.87 -47.90 1.25
CA ASP A 649 22.79 -46.98 0.11
C ASP A 649 22.08 -45.68 0.49
N ASP A 650 20.95 -45.78 1.19
CA ASP A 650 20.21 -44.62 1.69
C ASP A 650 21.02 -43.85 2.75
N ALA A 651 21.77 -44.55 3.61
CA ALA A 651 22.67 -43.92 4.55
C ALA A 651 23.78 -43.11 3.85
N ARG A 652 24.32 -43.64 2.75
CA ARG A 652 25.32 -42.94 1.92
C ARG A 652 24.71 -41.72 1.25
N VAL A 653 23.54 -41.83 0.63
CA VAL A 653 22.84 -40.70 -0.01
C VAL A 653 22.52 -39.61 1.01
N ALA A 654 22.06 -39.97 2.20
CA ALA A 654 21.76 -39.01 3.25
C ALA A 654 23.02 -38.28 3.75
N ALA A 655 24.11 -39.01 3.97
CA ALA A 655 25.37 -38.42 4.41
C ALA A 655 25.96 -37.48 3.34
N ASP A 656 25.93 -37.89 2.07
CA ASP A 656 26.39 -37.10 0.93
C ASP A 656 25.57 -35.80 0.76
N SER A 657 24.25 -35.90 0.91
CA SER A 657 23.35 -34.75 0.88
C SER A 657 23.65 -33.76 2.01
N ALA A 658 23.90 -34.26 3.24
CA ALA A 658 24.25 -33.41 4.39
C ALA A 658 25.56 -32.63 4.15
N VAL A 659 26.59 -33.29 3.61
CA VAL A 659 27.87 -32.65 3.28
C VAL A 659 27.70 -31.64 2.14
N THR A 660 26.89 -31.97 1.13
CA THR A 660 26.60 -31.08 -0.01
C THR A 660 25.85 -29.82 0.44
N PHE A 661 24.82 -29.97 1.28
CA PHE A 661 24.10 -28.82 1.85
C PHE A 661 25.03 -27.93 2.67
N PHE A 662 25.89 -28.52 3.50
CA PHE A 662 26.85 -27.76 4.29
C PHE A 662 27.87 -27.00 3.44
N ALA A 663 28.42 -27.63 2.39
CA ALA A 663 29.35 -26.96 1.48
C ALA A 663 28.69 -25.77 0.74
N ALA A 664 27.43 -25.92 0.34
CA ALA A 664 26.66 -24.83 -0.26
C ALA A 664 26.39 -23.70 0.75
N TYR A 665 26.13 -24.04 2.02
CA TYR A 665 25.94 -23.08 3.10
C TYR A 665 27.22 -22.26 3.36
N GLU A 666 28.38 -22.91 3.48
CA GLU A 666 29.67 -22.23 3.64
C GLU A 666 29.97 -21.30 2.45
N ALA A 667 29.73 -21.76 1.22
CA ALA A 667 29.95 -20.95 0.02
C ALA A 667 29.05 -19.70 -0.02
N GLN A 668 27.79 -19.82 0.43
CA GLN A 668 26.85 -18.70 0.48
C GLN A 668 27.22 -17.67 1.55
N GLU A 669 27.66 -18.11 2.72
CA GLU A 669 28.16 -17.21 3.77
C GLU A 669 29.37 -16.39 3.27
N GLN A 670 30.30 -17.04 2.57
CA GLN A 670 31.48 -16.37 1.99
C GLN A 670 31.12 -15.32 0.93
N GLN A 671 30.01 -15.50 0.21
CA GLN A 671 29.51 -14.54 -0.79
C GLN A 671 28.72 -13.38 -0.16
N ALA A 672 28.22 -13.55 1.06
CA ALA A 672 27.36 -12.60 1.76
C ALA A 672 28.15 -11.52 2.54
N LEU A 673 29.09 -10.83 1.88
CA LEU A 673 29.97 -9.83 2.51
C LEU A 673 29.32 -8.45 2.71
N GLY A 674 28.09 -8.25 2.24
CA GLY A 674 27.38 -6.98 2.28
C GLY A 674 26.38 -6.89 3.45
N VAL A 675 25.15 -6.47 3.15
CA VAL A 675 24.09 -6.31 4.15
C VAL A 675 23.64 -7.68 4.66
N ASN A 676 23.75 -7.91 5.98
CA ASN A 676 23.32 -9.16 6.62
C ASN A 676 22.29 -8.94 7.73
N SER A 677 21.13 -8.41 7.36
CA SER A 677 20.01 -8.20 8.29
C SER A 677 19.38 -9.50 8.78
N ARG A 678 19.55 -10.62 8.05
CA ARG A 678 19.07 -11.96 8.45
C ARG A 678 19.99 -12.68 9.43
N LYS A 679 21.15 -12.10 9.78
CA LYS A 679 22.17 -12.74 10.63
C LYS A 679 22.59 -14.11 10.11
N PHE A 680 22.65 -14.25 8.80
CA PHE A 680 23.01 -15.48 8.12
C PHE A 680 24.48 -15.81 8.36
N ALA A 681 24.76 -16.95 8.98
CA ALA A 681 26.10 -17.41 9.29
C ALA A 681 26.10 -18.93 9.54
N VAL A 682 27.19 -19.63 9.24
CA VAL A 682 27.27 -21.07 9.47
C VAL A 682 27.17 -21.39 10.96
N THR A 683 26.32 -22.35 11.32
CA THR A 683 26.06 -22.70 12.72
C THR A 683 26.94 -23.86 13.19
N PRO A 684 27.32 -23.91 14.49
CA PRO A 684 28.06 -25.04 15.04
C PRO A 684 27.34 -26.38 14.90
N ALA A 685 26.01 -26.38 14.95
CA ALA A 685 25.19 -27.57 14.77
C ALA A 685 25.31 -28.14 13.35
N ALA A 686 25.23 -27.28 12.32
CA ALA A 686 25.43 -27.69 10.94
C ALA A 686 26.84 -28.24 10.71
N GLN A 687 27.86 -27.58 11.28
CA GLN A 687 29.25 -28.02 11.17
C GLN A 687 29.48 -29.39 11.80
N ALA A 688 28.97 -29.63 13.02
CA ALA A 688 29.08 -30.91 13.70
C ALA A 688 28.36 -32.04 12.93
N ALA A 689 27.16 -31.75 12.41
CA ALA A 689 26.39 -32.72 11.61
C ALA A 689 27.07 -33.07 10.29
N ALA A 690 27.67 -32.08 9.60
CA ALA A 690 28.43 -32.32 8.38
C ALA A 690 29.69 -33.15 8.64
N GLU A 691 30.42 -32.85 9.71
CA GLU A 691 31.62 -33.62 10.11
C GLU A 691 31.27 -35.07 10.47
N GLN A 692 30.15 -35.30 11.16
CA GLN A 692 29.64 -36.65 11.42
C GLN A 692 29.34 -37.40 10.11
N SER A 693 28.71 -36.72 9.14
CA SER A 693 28.41 -37.30 7.83
C SER A 693 29.67 -37.60 7.01
N ARG A 694 30.71 -36.75 7.05
CA ARG A 694 32.01 -37.03 6.41
C ARG A 694 32.66 -38.28 6.98
N ARG A 695 32.67 -38.44 8.31
CA ARG A 695 33.20 -39.65 8.97
C ARG A 695 32.42 -40.89 8.58
N LEU A 696 31.11 -40.77 8.42
CA LEU A 696 30.23 -41.85 7.98
C LEU A 696 30.56 -42.28 6.54
N LEU A 697 30.75 -41.33 5.62
CA LEU A 697 31.14 -41.59 4.23
C LEU A 697 32.50 -42.30 4.13
N LEU A 698 33.49 -41.90 4.93
CA LEU A 698 34.80 -42.57 4.97
C LEU A 698 34.69 -44.05 5.34
N GLN A 699 33.74 -44.41 6.21
CA GLN A 699 33.50 -45.79 6.62
C GLN A 699 32.83 -46.63 5.53
N PHE A 700 32.17 -46.01 4.55
CA PHE A 700 31.57 -46.71 3.42
C PHE A 700 32.56 -47.00 2.27
N GLY A 701 33.78 -46.47 2.30
CA GLY A 701 34.78 -46.61 1.23
C GLY A 701 34.44 -45.79 -0.05
N SER A 702 35.41 -45.67 -0.97
CA SER A 702 35.19 -44.98 -2.26
C SER A 702 34.13 -45.70 -3.12
N PRO A 703 33.30 -44.96 -3.88
CA PRO A 703 32.27 -45.56 -4.72
C PRO A 703 32.91 -46.49 -5.76
N ALA A 704 32.52 -47.77 -5.74
CA ALA A 704 32.76 -48.65 -6.86
C ALA A 704 31.95 -48.14 -8.07
N GLY A 705 32.64 -47.46 -8.99
CA GLY A 705 32.22 -47.17 -10.37
C GLY A 705 30.74 -46.86 -10.59
N LYS A 706 30.35 -45.60 -10.41
CA LYS A 706 29.32 -44.98 -11.24
C LYS A 706 29.81 -43.62 -11.70
N ALA A 707 29.72 -43.39 -13.01
CA ALA A 707 30.11 -42.17 -13.71
C ALA A 707 29.50 -40.93 -13.03
N PRO A 708 30.16 -39.76 -13.11
CA PRO A 708 29.64 -38.52 -12.54
C PRO A 708 28.24 -38.27 -13.08
N VAL A 709 27.29 -38.04 -12.18
CA VAL A 709 25.99 -37.46 -12.51
C VAL A 709 26.30 -36.12 -13.15
N GLU A 710 25.96 -35.98 -14.43
CA GLU A 710 26.10 -34.72 -15.18
C GLU A 710 25.46 -33.57 -14.39
N GLU A 711 26.16 -32.44 -14.34
CA GLU A 711 25.59 -31.16 -13.91
C GLU A 711 24.24 -30.94 -14.60
N PRO A 712 23.19 -30.46 -13.91
CA PRO A 712 22.07 -29.89 -14.62
C PRO A 712 22.53 -28.56 -15.20
N ILE A 713 22.95 -28.62 -16.46
CA ILE A 713 23.18 -27.49 -17.34
C ILE A 713 21.97 -26.56 -17.28
N ALA A 714 22.27 -25.28 -17.19
CA ALA A 714 21.32 -24.19 -17.31
C ALA A 714 20.45 -24.30 -18.58
N ASP A 715 19.18 -23.94 -18.43
CA ASP A 715 18.27 -23.55 -19.50
C ASP A 715 17.89 -24.64 -20.54
N SER A 716 16.79 -25.36 -20.26
CA SER A 716 15.90 -25.79 -21.34
C SER A 716 14.43 -25.68 -20.90
N SER A 717 13.80 -24.66 -21.44
CA SER A 717 12.37 -24.45 -21.55
C SER A 717 11.74 -25.54 -22.44
N ALA A 718 11.60 -26.78 -21.96
CA ALA A 718 10.83 -27.79 -22.71
C ALA A 718 10.28 -28.98 -21.89
N THR A 719 10.77 -29.27 -20.70
CA THR A 719 10.44 -30.55 -20.01
C THR A 719 9.60 -30.38 -18.74
N GLN A 720 8.59 -29.50 -18.78
CA GLN A 720 7.53 -29.40 -17.76
C GLN A 720 6.19 -30.03 -18.21
N ALA A 721 6.12 -30.66 -19.37
CA ALA A 721 4.84 -31.02 -20.01
C ALA A 721 4.35 -32.47 -19.78
N ALA A 722 5.01 -33.34 -19.01
CA ALA A 722 4.68 -34.77 -19.02
C ALA A 722 4.22 -35.40 -17.68
N ILE A 723 4.09 -34.64 -16.58
CA ILE A 723 3.57 -35.18 -15.30
C ILE A 723 2.47 -34.28 -14.74
N PHE A 724 1.51 -33.89 -15.57
CA PHE A 724 0.21 -33.39 -15.11
C PHE A 724 -0.82 -33.60 -16.22
N THR A 725 -1.62 -34.66 -16.11
CA THR A 725 -3.07 -34.79 -16.44
C THR A 725 -3.46 -36.27 -16.54
N PRO A 726 -4.67 -36.69 -16.13
CA PRO A 726 -5.50 -36.25 -14.99
C PRO A 726 -5.11 -36.93 -13.67
#